data_AF-A0A9C8Q4Q5-F1
#
_entry.id   AF-A0A9C8Q4Q5-F1
#
_cell.length_a   1.000
_cell.length_b   1.000
_cell.length_c   1.000
_cell.angle_alpha   90.00
_cell.angle_beta   90.00
_cell.angle_gamma   90.00
#
_symmetry.space_group_name_H-M   'P 1'
#
loop_
_entity.id
_entity.type
_entity.pdbx_description
1 polymer ?
#
loop_
_entity_poly.entity_id
_entity_poly.type
_entity_poly.pdbx_seq_one_letter_code
_entity_poly.pdbx_strand_id
1 'polypeptide(L)'
;MADTTTPDIIYTQVDEAPELATYSLLPIIRSFADAAGISIGTRDISLAGRILAAFPEALTADQKQSDDLAILGQLVKTPDANIIKLPNVSASVPQLVAAVKELQSQGYALPDYPEAPSSDAEKKTRAAYDAIKGSAVNPVLREGNSDRRAANAVKKYAMANPHSMGTWSKDSKTKVSSMSDGDFFSNEKSLTLTDAQAGAAKIVHIAADGAETVLKDGVTLPAGTVVDTTFMSAKALDKFLAKQIEETKAEGTLFSLHLKATMMKISDPIIFGHAVREFLKPVFEKYGEELKAAGVNPNAGIGDMMARIDDKPEIMAAIKAAMDERPPMYMVNSDKGITNLHVPSDVIIDASMPALIRAGGKGWGPDNKEHDTNCVIPDNSYAPVYDESIKYFKETGALDPTTSGTVQNIGLMAQKAEEYGSHPTTFEIPADGTVKMIAANGDVISEHNVEANDIWRAASARKAPIEDWVQLAIDRQKAEGCEAIFWLDGDRAHDAELIAYVKPILEAKGVADKFQIMSPAKATRQTLETIRKGESSIAITGNVLRDYLTDLFPILELGTSAKMLSIVKLMQGGGLFETGAGGSAPKHVQQLVEENHLRWDSLGEFSALGESLKFLADQKNNEKARILGKAVDAATQGVLDNNKSPSRKVGEPDNRASHYYFALYWAQALASQTDDTAMAKHFAPIAEKLATNESKILDELAAVQGKPVDLGGYYHSDPSKTEAVMRPSPTLNAIIG
;
A
#
# COMPACT_ATOMS: atom_id res chain seq x y z
N MET A 1 -14.30 19.74 29.80
CA MET A 1 -13.31 20.72 29.31
C MET A 1 -12.45 19.99 28.32
N ALA A 2 -12.41 20.40 27.05
CA ALA A 2 -11.62 19.71 26.04
C ALA A 2 -10.15 19.79 26.45
N ASP A 3 -9.51 18.63 26.59
CA ASP A 3 -8.08 18.56 26.87
C ASP A 3 -7.34 19.24 25.72
N THR A 4 -6.71 20.37 26.03
CA THR A 4 -5.97 21.20 25.07
C THR A 4 -4.54 20.72 24.84
N THR A 5 -4.14 19.57 25.42
CA THR A 5 -2.80 19.02 25.24
C THR A 5 -2.81 17.90 24.20
N THR A 6 -2.10 18.11 23.08
CA THR A 6 -1.82 17.05 22.11
C THR A 6 -0.93 16.00 22.80
N PRO A 7 -1.34 14.72 22.84
CA PRO A 7 -0.51 13.65 23.38
C PRO A 7 0.85 13.56 22.69
N ASP A 8 1.86 13.07 23.39
CA ASP A 8 3.21 12.86 22.84
C ASP A 8 3.20 11.86 21.68
N ILE A 9 2.33 10.85 21.76
CA ILE A 9 2.08 9.87 20.69
C ILE A 9 0.58 9.66 20.56
N ILE A 10 0.08 9.70 19.32
CA ILE A 10 -1.28 9.27 18.99
C ILE A 10 -1.24 7.85 18.42
N TYR A 11 -1.99 6.96 19.03
CA TYR A 11 -2.21 5.60 18.56
C TYR A 11 -3.61 5.53 17.91
N THR A 12 -3.68 5.23 16.61
CA THR A 12 -4.98 5.26 15.91
C THR A 12 -5.87 4.09 16.32
N GLN A 13 -7.12 4.38 16.68
CA GLN A 13 -8.19 3.40 16.77
C GLN A 13 -8.75 3.16 15.36
N VAL A 14 -8.85 1.89 14.98
CA VAL A 14 -9.08 1.44 13.60
C VAL A 14 -10.16 0.35 13.55
N ASP A 15 -10.02 -0.64 12.67
CA ASP A 15 -11.03 -1.64 12.38
C ASP A 15 -10.49 -3.05 12.58
N GLU A 16 -11.38 -4.02 12.80
CA GLU A 16 -11.10 -5.46 12.66
C GLU A 16 -9.89 -5.95 13.50
N ALA A 17 -8.97 -6.72 12.91
CA ALA A 17 -7.89 -7.39 13.63
C ALA A 17 -6.90 -6.44 14.36
N PRO A 18 -6.39 -5.36 13.75
CA PRO A 18 -5.51 -4.42 14.44
C PRO A 18 -6.22 -3.67 15.57
N GLU A 19 -7.52 -3.38 15.45
CA GLU A 19 -8.28 -2.79 16.55
C GLU A 19 -8.37 -3.77 17.73
N LEU A 20 -8.69 -5.04 17.47
CA LEU A 20 -8.71 -6.07 18.51
C LEU A 20 -7.35 -6.21 19.20
N ALA A 21 -6.25 -6.23 18.43
CA ALA A 21 -4.90 -6.27 18.98
C ALA A 21 -4.60 -5.04 19.85
N THR A 22 -5.11 -3.86 19.49
CA THR A 22 -4.96 -2.61 20.25
C THR A 22 -5.54 -2.73 21.66
N TYR A 23 -6.69 -3.39 21.86
CA TYR A 23 -7.26 -3.65 23.20
C TYR A 23 -6.32 -4.47 24.11
N SER A 24 -5.44 -5.28 23.52
CA SER A 24 -4.44 -6.07 24.27
C SER A 24 -3.12 -5.31 24.45
N LEU A 25 -2.61 -4.65 23.40
CA LEU A 25 -1.28 -4.04 23.39
C LEU A 25 -1.24 -2.64 23.99
N LEU A 26 -2.26 -1.79 23.74
CA LEU A 26 -2.23 -0.39 24.14
C LEU A 26 -2.11 -0.18 25.67
N PRO A 27 -2.74 -0.99 26.54
CA PRO A 27 -2.50 -0.92 27.99
C PRO A 27 -1.03 -1.17 28.37
N ILE A 28 -0.35 -2.10 27.69
CA ILE A 28 1.09 -2.37 27.89
C ILE A 28 1.91 -1.13 27.48
N ILE A 29 1.63 -0.57 26.30
CA ILE A 29 2.33 0.62 25.80
C ILE A 29 2.18 1.79 26.78
N ARG A 30 0.95 2.07 27.26
CA ARG A 30 0.67 3.15 28.22
C ARG A 30 1.45 2.96 29.52
N SER A 31 1.37 1.78 30.11
CA SER A 31 2.08 1.45 31.37
C SER A 31 3.60 1.67 31.25
N PHE A 32 4.20 1.28 30.13
CA PHE A 32 5.63 1.44 29.90
C PHE A 32 6.02 2.89 29.57
N ALA A 33 5.19 3.60 28.80
CA ALA A 33 5.39 5.00 28.41
C ALA A 33 5.30 5.95 29.63
N ASP A 34 4.44 5.66 30.60
CA ASP A 34 4.27 6.45 31.83
C ASP A 34 5.57 6.53 32.64
N ALA A 35 6.41 5.49 32.64
CA ALA A 35 7.72 5.49 33.30
C ALA A 35 8.69 6.53 32.72
N ALA A 36 8.46 6.97 31.49
CA ALA A 36 9.19 8.04 30.81
C ALA A 36 8.42 9.38 30.76
N GLY A 37 7.24 9.46 31.37
CA GLY A 37 6.37 10.65 31.33
C GLY A 37 5.86 10.95 29.92
N ILE A 38 5.64 9.92 29.11
CA ILE A 38 5.18 10.04 27.71
C ILE A 38 3.69 9.75 27.67
N SER A 39 2.91 10.71 27.19
CA SER A 39 1.45 10.59 27.04
C SER A 39 1.06 9.87 25.74
N ILE A 40 0.24 8.82 25.84
CA ILE A 40 -0.29 8.06 24.71
C ILE A 40 -1.81 8.26 24.60
N GLY A 41 -2.24 9.03 23.60
CA GLY A 41 -3.66 9.24 23.29
C GLY A 41 -4.14 8.44 22.08
N THR A 42 -5.46 8.43 21.87
CA THR A 42 -6.08 7.77 20.71
C THR A 42 -6.89 8.74 19.88
N ARG A 43 -7.06 8.40 18.60
CA ARG A 43 -7.96 9.06 17.65
C ARG A 43 -8.68 7.99 16.84
N ASP A 44 -10.01 8.08 16.79
CA ASP A 44 -10.88 7.11 16.12
C ASP A 44 -11.01 7.43 14.63
N ILE A 45 -10.36 6.60 13.82
CA ILE A 45 -10.43 6.65 12.36
C ILE A 45 -11.05 5.37 11.78
N SER A 46 -11.74 4.58 12.61
CA SER A 46 -12.50 3.41 12.18
C SER A 46 -13.56 3.80 11.15
N LEU A 47 -14.03 2.83 10.36
CA LEU A 47 -15.14 3.04 9.43
C LEU A 47 -16.39 3.53 10.16
N ALA A 48 -16.76 2.89 11.27
CA ALA A 48 -17.89 3.30 12.09
C ALA A 48 -17.70 4.74 12.59
N GLY A 49 -16.50 5.05 13.10
CA GLY A 49 -16.23 6.36 13.67
C GLY A 49 -16.31 7.50 12.66
N ARG A 50 -15.79 7.27 11.45
CA ARG A 50 -15.88 8.23 10.34
C ARG A 50 -17.32 8.40 9.82
N ILE A 51 -18.13 7.34 9.85
CA ILE A 51 -19.57 7.45 9.54
C ILE A 51 -20.26 8.34 10.58
N LEU A 52 -20.05 8.09 11.87
CA LEU A 52 -20.67 8.89 12.93
C LEU A 52 -20.26 10.37 12.86
N ALA A 53 -18.98 10.66 12.60
CA ALA A 53 -18.48 12.02 12.45
C ALA A 53 -19.09 12.78 11.24
N ALA A 54 -19.48 12.06 10.18
CA ALA A 54 -20.01 12.66 8.96
C ALA A 54 -21.51 13.02 9.01
N PHE A 55 -22.26 12.46 9.96
CA PHE A 55 -23.71 12.68 10.11
C PHE A 55 -24.11 13.16 11.51
N PRO A 56 -23.46 14.18 12.10
CA PRO A 56 -23.74 14.61 13.47
C PRO A 56 -25.19 15.04 13.67
N GLU A 57 -25.86 15.57 12.64
CA GLU A 57 -27.28 15.94 12.70
C GLU A 57 -28.23 14.76 12.90
N ALA A 58 -27.80 13.54 12.58
CA ALA A 58 -28.57 12.31 12.76
C ALA A 58 -28.39 11.69 14.16
N LEU A 59 -27.54 12.27 15.01
CA LEU A 59 -27.11 11.69 16.28
C LEU A 59 -27.63 12.48 17.48
N THR A 60 -27.93 11.77 18.57
CA THR A 60 -28.17 12.39 19.88
C THR A 60 -26.88 13.02 20.42
N ALA A 61 -26.98 13.88 21.46
CA ALA A 61 -25.81 14.55 22.03
C ALA A 61 -24.74 13.56 22.53
N ASP A 62 -25.16 12.44 23.13
CA ASP A 62 -24.24 11.42 23.69
C ASP A 62 -23.68 10.47 22.61
N GLN A 63 -24.30 10.42 21.43
CA GLN A 63 -23.82 9.62 20.29
C GLN A 63 -22.83 10.39 19.41
N LYS A 64 -22.77 11.71 19.54
CA LYS A 64 -21.86 12.55 18.74
C LYS A 64 -20.42 12.34 19.19
N GLN A 65 -19.52 12.31 18.20
CA GLN A 65 -18.09 12.30 18.41
C GLN A 65 -17.38 13.29 17.48
N SER A 66 -16.11 13.56 17.77
CA SER A 66 -15.27 14.43 16.95
C SER A 66 -14.96 13.80 15.59
N ASP A 67 -14.72 14.64 14.59
CA ASP A 67 -14.08 14.23 13.34
C ASP A 67 -12.57 14.12 13.55
N ASP A 68 -12.16 12.98 14.11
CA ASP A 68 -10.78 12.69 14.46
C ASP A 68 -9.87 12.60 13.22
N LEU A 69 -10.40 12.21 12.05
CA LEU A 69 -9.63 12.23 10.80
C LEU A 69 -9.32 13.67 10.38
N ALA A 70 -10.29 14.59 10.47
CA ALA A 70 -10.04 16.01 10.19
C ALA A 70 -9.05 16.63 11.20
N ILE A 71 -9.15 16.28 12.49
CA ILE A 71 -8.21 16.72 13.53
C ILE A 71 -6.80 16.23 13.21
N LEU A 72 -6.64 14.94 12.88
CA LEU A 72 -5.35 14.39 12.47
C LEU A 72 -4.82 15.04 11.20
N GLY A 73 -5.69 15.36 10.23
CA GLY A 73 -5.33 16.08 9.01
C GLY A 73 -4.79 17.50 9.24
N GLN A 74 -5.12 18.12 10.38
CA GLN A 74 -4.47 19.36 10.82
C GLN A 74 -3.18 19.07 11.58
N LEU A 75 -3.19 18.05 12.47
CA LEU A 75 -2.03 17.70 13.27
C LEU A 75 -0.82 17.33 12.41
N VAL A 76 -1.00 16.55 11.34
CA VAL A 76 0.10 16.15 10.44
C VAL A 76 0.82 17.32 9.75
N LYS A 77 0.26 18.53 9.85
CA LYS A 77 0.85 19.79 9.34
C LYS A 77 1.57 20.57 10.43
N THR A 78 1.83 19.95 11.58
CA THR A 78 2.54 20.55 12.72
C THR A 78 3.81 19.75 13.01
N PRO A 79 4.85 20.40 13.57
CA PRO A 79 6.06 19.70 13.97
C PRO A 79 5.80 18.67 15.08
N ASP A 80 4.83 18.91 15.96
CA ASP A 80 4.54 18.07 17.14
C ASP A 80 3.78 16.78 16.83
N ALA A 81 3.45 16.51 15.57
CA ALA A 81 2.79 15.27 15.19
C ALA A 81 3.70 14.06 15.42
N ASN A 82 3.20 13.09 16.18
CA ASN A 82 3.77 11.76 16.30
C ASN A 82 2.63 10.75 16.34
N ILE A 83 2.37 10.11 15.20
CA ILE A 83 1.18 9.27 15.01
C ILE A 83 1.61 7.86 14.64
N ILE A 84 1.23 6.87 15.44
CA ILE A 84 1.31 5.45 15.08
C ILE A 84 -0.01 5.06 14.40
N LYS A 85 0.07 4.75 13.11
CA LYS A 85 -1.07 4.48 12.23
C LYS A 85 -1.20 3.00 11.92
N LEU A 86 -2.27 2.38 12.41
CA LEU A 86 -2.57 0.97 12.18
C LEU A 86 -3.37 0.78 10.88
N PRO A 87 -3.33 -0.41 10.24
CA PRO A 87 -4.18 -0.71 9.10
C PRO A 87 -5.66 -0.46 9.41
N ASN A 88 -6.39 0.13 8.46
CA ASN A 88 -7.81 0.46 8.61
C ASN A 88 -8.58 0.08 7.34
N VAL A 89 -9.90 -0.01 7.44
CA VAL A 89 -10.78 -0.37 6.32
C VAL A 89 -10.84 0.78 5.31
N SER A 90 -10.40 0.49 4.08
CA SER A 90 -10.75 1.27 2.89
C SER A 90 -12.06 0.73 2.30
N ALA A 91 -13.19 1.24 2.80
CA ALA A 91 -14.47 0.56 2.65
C ALA A 91 -14.92 0.40 1.19
N SER A 92 -15.25 -0.82 0.81
CA SER A 92 -16.12 -1.08 -0.34
C SER A 92 -17.57 -0.68 -0.03
N VAL A 93 -18.42 -0.58 -1.05
CA VAL A 93 -19.86 -0.29 -0.85
C VAL A 93 -20.53 -1.33 0.08
N PRO A 94 -20.32 -2.66 -0.09
CA PRO A 94 -20.91 -3.63 0.82
C PRO A 94 -20.48 -3.46 2.28
N GLN A 95 -19.19 -3.18 2.53
CA GLN A 95 -18.69 -2.94 3.89
C GLN A 95 -19.29 -1.68 4.51
N LEU A 96 -19.40 -0.60 3.72
CA LEU A 96 -20.05 0.63 4.16
C LEU A 96 -21.50 0.38 4.57
N VAL A 97 -22.28 -0.29 3.71
CA VAL A 97 -23.69 -0.61 3.98
C VAL A 97 -23.82 -1.51 5.22
N ALA A 98 -22.92 -2.49 5.40
CA ALA A 98 -22.91 -3.34 6.58
C ALA A 98 -22.63 -2.55 7.86
N ALA A 99 -21.64 -1.65 7.86
CA ALA A 99 -21.34 -0.79 8.99
C ALA A 99 -22.49 0.17 9.33
N VAL A 100 -23.15 0.76 8.33
CA VAL A 100 -24.34 1.60 8.54
C VAL A 100 -25.46 0.80 9.19
N LYS A 101 -25.75 -0.41 8.70
CA LYS A 101 -26.78 -1.29 9.28
C LYS A 101 -26.47 -1.71 10.71
N GLU A 102 -25.21 -2.01 11.02
CA GLU A 102 -24.77 -2.32 12.38
C GLU A 102 -25.01 -1.14 13.32
N LEU A 103 -24.59 0.06 12.94
CA LEU A 103 -24.82 1.28 13.72
C LEU A 103 -26.33 1.56 13.88
N GLN A 104 -27.13 1.41 12.83
CA GLN A 104 -28.59 1.53 12.93
C GLN A 104 -29.18 0.54 13.94
N SER A 105 -28.70 -0.71 13.96
CA SER A 105 -29.14 -1.73 14.93
C SER A 105 -28.75 -1.38 16.38
N GLN A 106 -27.71 -0.57 16.56
CA GLN A 106 -27.25 -0.06 17.85
C GLN A 106 -27.92 1.27 18.24
N GLY A 107 -28.89 1.75 17.46
CA GLY A 107 -29.70 2.93 17.79
C GLY A 107 -29.18 4.25 17.21
N TYR A 108 -28.22 4.24 16.28
CA TYR A 108 -27.80 5.43 15.55
C TYR A 108 -28.74 5.67 14.36
N ALA A 109 -29.44 6.80 14.33
CA ALA A 109 -30.48 7.10 13.33
C ALA A 109 -29.91 7.58 11.97
N LEU A 110 -28.87 6.88 11.47
CA LEU A 110 -28.16 7.20 10.23
C LEU A 110 -29.02 6.93 8.99
N PRO A 111 -28.93 7.76 7.93
CA PRO A 111 -29.59 7.48 6.67
C PRO A 111 -28.97 6.27 5.96
N ASP A 112 -29.75 5.58 5.14
CA ASP A 112 -29.21 4.51 4.29
C ASP A 112 -28.29 5.07 3.19
N TYR A 113 -27.42 4.23 2.64
CA TYR A 113 -26.62 4.55 1.47
C TYR A 113 -27.49 4.51 0.20
N PRO A 114 -27.72 5.65 -0.50
CA PRO A 114 -28.56 5.64 -1.69
C PRO A 114 -27.73 5.24 -2.91
N GLU A 115 -27.93 4.01 -3.40
CA GLU A 115 -27.19 3.46 -4.55
C GLU A 115 -27.45 4.23 -5.85
N ALA A 116 -28.69 4.65 -6.07
CA ALA A 116 -29.11 5.46 -7.22
C ALA A 116 -29.87 6.70 -6.71
N PRO A 117 -29.15 7.78 -6.30
CA PRO A 117 -29.78 8.93 -5.67
C PRO A 117 -30.66 9.69 -6.68
N SER A 118 -31.92 9.89 -6.31
CA SER A 118 -32.97 10.51 -7.13
C SER A 118 -33.34 11.92 -6.64
N SER A 119 -33.12 12.22 -5.36
CA SER A 119 -33.36 13.53 -4.75
C SER A 119 -32.06 14.25 -4.36
N ASP A 120 -32.12 15.56 -4.15
CA ASP A 120 -30.94 16.32 -3.71
C ASP A 120 -30.46 15.93 -2.30
N ALA A 121 -31.38 15.50 -1.44
CA ALA A 121 -31.04 14.95 -0.12
C ALA A 121 -30.28 13.61 -0.25
N GLU A 122 -30.71 12.73 -1.15
CA GLU A 122 -30.02 11.47 -1.43
C GLU A 122 -28.65 11.72 -2.09
N LYS A 123 -28.55 12.68 -3.02
CA LYS A 123 -27.25 13.05 -3.62
C LYS A 123 -26.28 13.60 -2.58
N LYS A 124 -26.74 14.43 -1.64
CA LYS A 124 -25.92 14.94 -0.53
C LYS A 124 -25.46 13.81 0.39
N THR A 125 -26.37 12.91 0.76
CA THR A 125 -26.08 11.73 1.59
C THR A 125 -25.08 10.80 0.91
N ARG A 126 -25.29 10.53 -0.39
CA ARG A 126 -24.37 9.77 -1.24
C ARG A 126 -22.98 10.39 -1.24
N ALA A 127 -22.89 11.70 -1.46
CA ALA A 127 -21.61 12.41 -1.51
C ALA A 127 -20.86 12.33 -0.16
N ALA A 128 -21.56 12.46 0.97
CA ALA A 128 -20.96 12.29 2.29
C ALA A 128 -20.40 10.88 2.49
N TYR A 129 -21.16 9.84 2.14
CA TYR A 129 -20.67 8.46 2.18
C TYR A 129 -19.55 8.16 1.19
N ASP A 130 -19.61 8.74 -0.01
CA ASP A 130 -18.59 8.56 -1.04
C ASP A 130 -17.24 9.20 -0.65
N ALA A 131 -17.24 10.19 0.25
CA ALA A 131 -16.03 10.74 0.86
C ALA A 131 -15.41 9.81 1.94
N ILE A 132 -16.20 8.87 2.50
CA ILE A 132 -15.76 7.92 3.54
C ILE A 132 -15.26 6.60 2.94
N LYS A 133 -15.88 6.16 1.84
CA LYS A 133 -15.54 4.87 1.19
C LYS A 133 -14.21 4.94 0.44
N GLY A 134 -13.59 3.78 0.22
CA GLY A 134 -12.25 3.67 -0.38
C GLY A 134 -11.16 4.19 0.56
N SER A 135 -10.01 4.57 -0.01
CA SER A 135 -8.84 5.04 0.75
C SER A 135 -9.00 6.50 1.19
N ALA A 136 -9.87 6.73 2.18
CA ALA A 136 -10.18 8.07 2.69
C ALA A 136 -9.14 8.59 3.71
N VAL A 137 -8.50 7.69 4.46
CA VAL A 137 -7.58 8.06 5.57
C VAL A 137 -6.19 8.43 5.06
N ASN A 138 -5.56 7.58 4.25
CA ASN A 138 -4.16 7.76 3.84
C ASN A 138 -3.91 9.11 3.13
N PRO A 139 -4.79 9.60 2.23
CA PRO A 139 -4.61 10.92 1.62
C PRO A 139 -4.61 12.10 2.58
N VAL A 140 -5.21 11.95 3.77
CA VAL A 140 -5.26 12.99 4.79
C VAL A 140 -4.00 12.94 5.66
N LEU A 141 -3.51 11.75 6.00
CA LEU A 141 -2.40 11.59 6.93
C LEU A 141 -1.02 11.68 6.26
N ARG A 142 -0.89 11.29 4.98
CA ARG A 142 0.38 11.26 4.24
C ARG A 142 0.79 12.65 3.71
N GLU A 143 0.97 13.59 4.63
CA GLU A 143 1.51 14.95 4.37
C GLU A 143 3.05 14.95 4.44
N GLY A 144 3.67 13.97 3.79
CA GLY A 144 5.11 13.69 3.86
C GLY A 144 5.52 12.60 2.89
N ASN A 145 6.83 12.47 2.68
CA ASN A 145 7.41 11.43 1.82
C ASN A 145 7.69 10.15 2.60
N SER A 146 7.86 9.04 1.86
CA SER A 146 7.99 7.69 2.42
C SER A 146 9.45 7.36 2.72
N ASP A 147 9.73 6.86 3.93
CA ASP A 147 10.93 6.09 4.30
C ASP A 147 10.47 4.66 4.65
N ARG A 148 10.72 3.71 3.74
CA ARG A 148 10.32 2.30 3.91
C ARG A 148 11.53 1.40 3.88
N ARG A 149 11.67 0.56 4.91
CA ARG A 149 12.83 -0.32 5.11
C ARG A 149 12.52 -1.51 6.00
N ALA A 150 13.27 -2.60 5.86
CA ALA A 150 13.18 -3.71 6.80
C ALA A 150 13.72 -3.26 8.16
N ALA A 151 13.05 -3.63 9.26
CA ALA A 151 13.65 -3.46 10.58
C ALA A 151 14.85 -4.40 10.72
N ASN A 152 15.91 -3.94 11.38
CA ASN A 152 17.13 -4.74 11.58
C ASN A 152 16.83 -6.10 12.22
N ALA A 153 15.90 -6.16 13.17
CA ALA A 153 15.51 -7.40 13.82
C ALA A 153 14.84 -8.39 12.87
N VAL A 154 13.97 -7.90 11.98
CA VAL A 154 13.28 -8.70 10.97
C VAL A 154 14.29 -9.24 9.94
N LYS A 155 15.23 -8.41 9.50
CA LYS A 155 16.28 -8.83 8.56
C LYS A 155 17.17 -9.92 9.18
N LYS A 156 17.65 -9.74 10.41
CA LYS A 156 18.43 -10.75 11.13
C LYS A 156 17.67 -12.06 11.29
N TYR A 157 16.39 -11.99 11.62
CA TYR A 157 15.54 -13.18 11.71
C TYR A 157 15.42 -13.90 10.37
N ALA A 158 15.19 -13.17 9.27
CA ALA A 158 15.13 -13.74 7.92
C ALA A 158 16.46 -14.40 7.50
N MET A 159 17.60 -13.84 7.92
CA MET A 159 18.90 -14.45 7.67
C MET A 159 19.10 -15.75 8.46
N ALA A 160 18.66 -15.79 9.72
CA ALA A 160 18.74 -16.98 10.57
C ALA A 160 17.70 -18.06 10.21
N ASN A 161 16.57 -17.65 9.62
CA ASN A 161 15.44 -18.50 9.26
C ASN A 161 15.03 -18.23 7.80
N PRO A 162 15.86 -18.61 6.81
CA PRO A 162 15.64 -18.26 5.42
C PRO A 162 14.34 -18.86 4.89
N HIS A 163 13.55 -18.02 4.23
CA HIS A 163 12.36 -18.44 3.51
C HIS A 163 12.74 -19.11 2.18
N SER A 164 11.78 -19.78 1.55
CA SER A 164 12.02 -20.44 0.25
C SER A 164 12.21 -19.43 -0.88
N MET A 165 13.25 -19.64 -1.67
CA MET A 165 13.51 -19.00 -2.96
C MET A 165 13.53 -20.06 -4.06
N GLY A 166 12.71 -19.89 -5.08
CA GLY A 166 12.61 -20.81 -6.22
C GLY A 166 13.88 -20.82 -7.07
N THR A 167 14.15 -21.95 -7.70
CA THR A 167 15.34 -22.11 -8.55
C THR A 167 15.18 -21.35 -9.86
N TRP A 168 16.16 -20.51 -10.18
CA TRP A 168 16.26 -19.84 -11.47
C TRP A 168 17.14 -20.64 -12.44
N SER A 169 16.59 -20.90 -13.63
CA SER A 169 17.33 -21.54 -14.73
C SER A 169 17.70 -20.49 -15.79
N LYS A 170 18.92 -20.62 -16.34
CA LYS A 170 19.36 -19.84 -17.51
C LYS A 170 18.48 -20.07 -18.74
N ASP A 171 17.87 -21.26 -18.83
CA ASP A 171 16.98 -21.64 -19.92
C ASP A 171 15.51 -21.27 -19.67
N SER A 172 15.20 -20.58 -18.55
CA SER A 172 13.83 -20.12 -18.29
C SER A 172 13.36 -19.23 -19.44
N LYS A 173 12.16 -19.53 -19.94
CA LYS A 173 11.50 -18.72 -20.97
C LYS A 173 10.74 -17.52 -20.40
N THR A 174 10.68 -17.38 -19.08
CA THR A 174 9.96 -16.28 -18.44
C THR A 174 10.51 -14.93 -18.85
N LYS A 175 9.67 -14.00 -19.26
CA LYS A 175 10.09 -12.68 -19.73
C LYS A 175 9.08 -11.63 -19.33
N VAL A 176 9.50 -10.37 -19.29
CA VAL A 176 8.59 -9.23 -19.30
C VAL A 176 8.40 -8.79 -20.74
N SER A 177 7.16 -8.46 -21.10
CA SER A 177 6.85 -7.83 -22.39
C SER A 177 6.12 -6.52 -22.15
N SER A 178 6.64 -5.44 -22.72
CA SER A 178 6.07 -4.10 -22.70
C SER A 178 6.01 -3.51 -24.11
N MET A 179 5.21 -2.46 -24.28
CA MET A 179 5.14 -1.70 -25.52
C MET A 179 6.49 -1.01 -25.78
N SER A 180 6.85 -0.88 -27.05
CA SER A 180 8.08 -0.16 -27.46
C SER A 180 7.82 1.28 -27.89
N ASP A 181 6.55 1.63 -28.12
CA ASP A 181 6.05 2.95 -28.51
C ASP A 181 4.51 2.98 -28.36
N GLY A 182 3.93 4.18 -28.38
CA GLY A 182 2.50 4.43 -28.23
C GLY A 182 1.96 4.20 -26.81
N ASP A 183 2.83 4.11 -25.80
CA ASP A 183 2.47 3.95 -24.39
C ASP A 183 2.61 5.26 -23.61
N PHE A 184 2.38 5.23 -22.29
CA PHE A 184 2.50 6.46 -21.50
C PHE A 184 3.94 6.95 -21.44
N PHE A 185 4.92 6.04 -21.42
CA PHE A 185 6.33 6.39 -21.43
C PHE A 185 6.73 7.15 -22.69
N SER A 186 6.46 6.60 -23.88
CA SER A 186 6.95 7.16 -25.14
C SER A 186 6.26 8.46 -25.55
N ASN A 187 5.01 8.65 -25.10
CA ASN A 187 4.21 9.83 -25.43
C ASN A 187 4.29 10.95 -24.39
N GLU A 188 5.07 10.79 -23.31
CA GLU A 188 5.09 11.74 -22.21
C GLU A 188 5.69 13.11 -22.61
N LYS A 189 5.03 14.17 -22.16
CA LYS A 189 5.56 15.53 -22.13
C LYS A 189 5.47 16.05 -20.71
N SER A 190 6.54 16.71 -20.28
CA SER A 190 6.63 17.31 -18.94
C SER A 190 7.22 18.70 -18.99
N LEU A 191 6.84 19.54 -18.04
CA LEU A 191 7.51 20.81 -17.74
C LEU A 191 7.31 21.24 -16.28
N THR A 192 8.24 22.05 -15.78
CA THR A 192 8.10 22.77 -14.52
C THR A 192 7.40 24.12 -14.72
N LEU A 193 6.30 24.36 -14.01
CA LEU A 193 5.53 25.61 -14.12
C LEU A 193 6.30 26.83 -13.60
N THR A 194 6.23 27.91 -14.38
CA THR A 194 6.66 29.25 -13.95
C THR A 194 5.62 29.93 -13.04
N ASP A 195 6.02 31.01 -12.37
CA ASP A 195 5.09 31.85 -11.59
C ASP A 195 3.92 32.38 -12.42
N ALA A 196 4.15 32.70 -13.70
CA ALA A 196 3.12 33.21 -14.60
C ALA A 196 2.08 32.15 -15.00
N GLN A 197 2.46 30.87 -15.00
CA GLN A 197 1.59 29.76 -15.39
C GLN A 197 0.83 29.16 -14.20
N ALA A 198 1.23 29.47 -12.97
CA ALA A 198 0.61 28.97 -11.76
C ALA A 198 -0.87 29.40 -11.63
N GLY A 199 -1.70 28.51 -11.08
CA GLY A 199 -3.12 28.77 -10.87
C GLY A 199 -4.03 27.63 -11.35
N ALA A 200 -5.27 27.97 -11.69
CA ALA A 200 -6.25 27.01 -12.18
C ALA A 200 -6.01 26.69 -13.66
N ALA A 201 -5.54 25.48 -13.94
CA ALA A 201 -5.39 24.95 -15.29
C ALA A 201 -6.69 24.26 -15.76
N LYS A 202 -6.87 24.24 -17.09
CA LYS A 202 -7.99 23.62 -17.79
C LYS A 202 -7.48 22.56 -18.78
N ILE A 203 -8.21 21.46 -18.90
CA ILE A 203 -7.94 20.37 -19.85
C ILE A 203 -9.09 20.32 -20.86
N VAL A 204 -8.76 20.47 -22.13
CA VAL A 204 -9.73 20.51 -23.24
C VAL A 204 -9.40 19.47 -24.29
N HIS A 205 -10.44 18.84 -24.82
CA HIS A 205 -10.40 18.04 -26.04
C HIS A 205 -11.00 18.85 -27.18
N ILE A 206 -10.30 18.93 -28.31
CA ILE A 206 -10.76 19.59 -29.54
C ILE A 206 -10.87 18.52 -30.61
N ALA A 207 -12.10 18.20 -31.01
CA ALA A 207 -12.37 17.20 -32.04
C ALA A 207 -11.94 17.69 -33.44
N ALA A 208 -11.86 16.77 -34.41
CA ALA A 208 -11.49 17.09 -35.79
C ALA A 208 -12.39 18.14 -36.49
N ASP A 209 -13.64 18.28 -36.05
CA ASP A 209 -14.60 19.29 -36.54
C ASP A 209 -14.48 20.65 -35.83
N GLY A 210 -13.55 20.78 -34.87
CA GLY A 210 -13.32 21.97 -34.06
C GLY A 210 -14.19 22.06 -32.80
N ALA A 211 -15.04 21.08 -32.51
CA ALA A 211 -15.84 21.08 -31.29
C ALA A 211 -14.94 20.93 -30.04
N GLU A 212 -15.03 21.90 -29.12
CA GLU A 212 -14.31 21.86 -27.85
C GLU A 212 -15.16 21.19 -26.76
N THR A 213 -14.56 20.22 -26.07
CA THR A 213 -15.10 19.59 -24.86
C THR A 213 -14.16 19.83 -23.69
N VAL A 214 -14.66 20.42 -22.61
CA VAL A 214 -13.88 20.58 -21.37
C VAL A 214 -13.86 19.24 -20.63
N LEU A 215 -12.70 18.57 -20.60
CA LEU A 215 -12.53 17.33 -19.86
C LEU A 215 -12.39 17.60 -18.36
N LYS A 216 -11.68 18.69 -18.00
CA LYS A 216 -11.52 19.14 -16.62
C LYS A 216 -11.26 20.63 -16.55
N ASP A 217 -11.79 21.26 -15.52
CA ASP A 217 -11.50 22.65 -15.18
C ASP A 217 -11.10 22.78 -13.70
N GLY A 218 -10.41 23.86 -13.36
CA GLY A 218 -10.05 24.19 -11.98
C GLY A 218 -8.93 23.36 -11.37
N VAL A 219 -8.02 22.79 -12.18
CA VAL A 219 -6.87 22.03 -11.65
C VAL A 219 -5.84 23.01 -11.08
N THR A 220 -5.83 23.20 -9.76
CA THR A 220 -4.94 24.19 -9.12
C THR A 220 -3.51 23.68 -9.00
N LEU A 221 -2.59 24.33 -9.69
CA LEU A 221 -1.17 23.98 -9.75
C LEU A 221 -0.31 25.19 -9.30
N PRO A 222 0.41 25.07 -8.17
CA PRO A 222 1.35 26.10 -7.73
C PRO A 222 2.56 26.24 -8.66
N ALA A 223 3.26 27.37 -8.56
CA ALA A 223 4.54 27.57 -9.25
C ALA A 223 5.59 26.53 -8.84
N GLY A 224 6.45 26.13 -9.78
CA GLY A 224 7.43 25.06 -9.59
C GLY A 224 6.83 23.66 -9.51
N THR A 225 5.54 23.48 -9.86
CA THR A 225 4.98 22.14 -10.02
C THR A 225 5.50 21.55 -11.33
N VAL A 226 6.06 20.35 -11.27
CA VAL A 226 6.32 19.51 -12.44
C VAL A 226 4.99 18.93 -12.89
N VAL A 227 4.61 19.16 -14.14
CA VAL A 227 3.33 18.73 -14.72
C VAL A 227 3.61 17.85 -15.92
N ASP A 228 3.03 16.66 -15.89
CA ASP A 228 3.24 15.63 -16.89
C ASP A 228 1.94 15.30 -17.56
N THR A 229 1.99 15.15 -18.88
CA THR A 229 0.83 14.80 -19.69
C THR A 229 1.26 13.75 -20.71
N THR A 230 0.41 12.76 -20.91
CA THR A 230 0.73 11.62 -21.76
C THR A 230 -0.54 10.91 -22.20
N PHE A 231 -0.42 9.96 -23.11
CA PHE A 231 -1.51 9.06 -23.49
C PHE A 231 -0.99 7.68 -23.87
N MET A 232 -1.83 6.66 -23.68
CA MET A 232 -1.63 5.33 -24.23
C MET A 232 -2.54 5.17 -25.44
N SER A 233 -1.95 4.85 -26.59
CA SER A 233 -2.69 4.62 -27.82
C SER A 233 -3.43 3.28 -27.76
N ALA A 234 -4.75 3.31 -27.92
CA ALA A 234 -5.57 2.10 -27.94
C ALA A 234 -5.16 1.14 -29.07
N LYS A 235 -4.91 1.69 -30.27
CA LYS A 235 -4.46 0.88 -31.42
C LYS A 235 -3.10 0.24 -31.20
N ALA A 236 -2.16 0.97 -30.61
CA ALA A 236 -0.84 0.43 -30.31
C ALA A 236 -0.92 -0.66 -29.23
N LEU A 237 -1.73 -0.44 -28.20
CA LEU A 237 -2.01 -1.40 -27.13
C LEU A 237 -2.63 -2.69 -27.69
N ASP A 238 -3.69 -2.60 -28.50
CA ASP A 238 -4.36 -3.77 -29.09
C ASP A 238 -3.40 -4.59 -29.97
N LYS A 239 -2.60 -3.90 -30.80
CA LYS A 239 -1.59 -4.54 -31.64
C LYS A 239 -0.53 -5.24 -30.80
N PHE A 240 -0.08 -4.61 -29.72
CA PHE A 240 0.89 -5.19 -28.80
C PHE A 240 0.32 -6.44 -28.12
N LEU A 241 -0.89 -6.37 -27.56
CA LEU A 241 -1.56 -7.48 -26.89
C LEU A 241 -1.77 -8.66 -27.83
N ALA A 242 -2.29 -8.42 -29.04
CA ALA A 242 -2.47 -9.45 -30.06
C ALA A 242 -1.13 -10.16 -30.38
N LYS A 243 -0.05 -9.39 -30.56
CA LYS A 243 1.29 -9.93 -30.78
C LYS A 243 1.75 -10.78 -29.60
N GLN A 244 1.60 -10.29 -28.37
CA GLN A 244 2.04 -11.01 -27.17
C GLN A 244 1.25 -12.29 -26.93
N ILE A 245 -0.05 -12.32 -27.24
CA ILE A 245 -0.87 -13.53 -27.19
C ILE A 245 -0.30 -14.61 -28.12
N GLU A 246 0.00 -14.26 -29.37
CA GLU A 246 0.54 -15.21 -30.36
C GLU A 246 1.97 -15.67 -30.01
N GLU A 247 2.84 -14.74 -29.59
CA GLU A 247 4.22 -15.07 -29.19
C GLU A 247 4.24 -16.00 -27.97
N THR A 248 3.39 -15.74 -26.96
CA THR A 248 3.27 -16.58 -25.77
C THR A 248 2.84 -18.00 -26.13
N LYS A 249 1.88 -18.13 -27.06
CA LYS A 249 1.41 -19.42 -27.56
C LYS A 249 2.53 -20.18 -28.28
N ALA A 250 3.28 -19.49 -29.14
CA ALA A 250 4.40 -20.07 -29.87
C ALA A 250 5.53 -20.53 -28.94
N GLU A 251 5.80 -19.79 -27.86
CA GLU A 251 6.82 -20.11 -26.87
C GLU A 251 6.41 -21.25 -25.93
N GLY A 252 5.11 -21.51 -25.81
CA GLY A 252 4.53 -22.52 -24.91
C GLY A 252 4.63 -22.12 -23.44
N THR A 253 4.49 -20.83 -23.15
CA THR A 253 4.52 -20.24 -21.80
C THR A 253 3.13 -19.77 -21.37
N LEU A 254 2.97 -19.40 -20.11
CA LEU A 254 1.73 -18.79 -19.64
C LEU A 254 1.62 -17.34 -20.10
N PHE A 255 0.42 -16.93 -20.52
CA PHE A 255 0.10 -15.51 -20.67
C PHE A 255 -0.33 -14.94 -19.32
N SER A 256 0.32 -13.88 -18.86
CA SER A 256 -0.11 -13.12 -17.69
C SER A 256 -0.12 -11.62 -17.98
N LEU A 257 -1.02 -10.91 -17.31
CA LEU A 257 -1.19 -9.46 -17.36
C LEU A 257 -1.06 -8.92 -15.94
N HIS A 258 -0.13 -8.00 -15.74
CA HIS A 258 0.18 -7.43 -14.44
C HIS A 258 -0.11 -5.93 -14.43
N LEU A 259 -1.17 -5.52 -13.74
CA LEU A 259 -1.65 -4.13 -13.64
C LEU A 259 -1.93 -3.76 -12.18
N LYS A 260 -2.39 -2.54 -11.92
CA LYS A 260 -2.75 -2.05 -10.59
C LYS A 260 -4.19 -1.51 -10.54
N ALA A 261 -5.16 -2.28 -11.06
CA ALA A 261 -6.54 -1.87 -11.32
C ALA A 261 -7.29 -1.21 -10.14
N THR A 262 -7.04 -1.63 -8.89
CA THR A 262 -7.68 -1.03 -7.72
C THR A 262 -7.18 0.39 -7.44
N MET A 263 -5.87 0.61 -7.57
CA MET A 263 -5.25 1.92 -7.31
C MET A 263 -5.42 2.84 -8.52
N MET A 264 -5.05 2.36 -9.70
CA MET A 264 -5.19 3.07 -10.97
C MET A 264 -6.59 2.87 -11.55
N LYS A 265 -7.60 3.23 -10.77
CA LYS A 265 -9.03 2.92 -10.96
C LYS A 265 -9.70 3.39 -12.26
N ILE A 266 -8.99 4.17 -13.10
CA ILE A 266 -9.48 4.60 -14.41
C ILE A 266 -8.67 3.92 -15.51
N SER A 267 -7.37 4.18 -15.61
CA SER A 267 -6.51 3.66 -16.70
C SER A 267 -6.49 2.15 -16.76
N ASP A 268 -6.20 1.49 -15.63
CA ASP A 268 -5.86 0.08 -15.63
C ASP A 268 -7.05 -0.84 -15.90
N PRO A 269 -8.28 -0.57 -15.41
CA PRO A 269 -9.46 -1.29 -15.86
C PRO A 269 -9.70 -1.17 -17.38
N ILE A 270 -9.40 -0.02 -18.00
CA ILE A 270 -9.53 0.15 -19.46
C ILE A 270 -8.49 -0.73 -20.17
N ILE A 271 -7.22 -0.65 -19.77
CA ILE A 271 -6.13 -1.48 -20.31
C ILE A 271 -6.46 -2.98 -20.16
N PHE A 272 -7.00 -3.38 -19.01
CA PHE A 272 -7.47 -4.74 -18.77
C PHE A 272 -8.58 -5.15 -19.74
N GLY A 273 -9.54 -4.25 -20.00
CA GLY A 273 -10.59 -4.45 -20.97
C GLY A 273 -10.07 -4.67 -22.40
N HIS A 274 -9.02 -3.97 -22.82
CA HIS A 274 -8.33 -4.22 -24.09
C HIS A 274 -7.73 -5.63 -24.13
N ALA A 275 -7.08 -6.08 -23.05
CA ALA A 275 -6.56 -7.44 -22.97
C ALA A 275 -7.66 -8.51 -23.04
N VAL A 276 -8.80 -8.31 -22.36
CA VAL A 276 -9.96 -9.21 -22.47
C VAL A 276 -10.50 -9.25 -23.90
N ARG A 277 -10.64 -8.08 -24.53
CA ARG A 277 -11.13 -7.96 -25.92
C ARG A 277 -10.23 -8.68 -26.91
N GLU A 278 -8.91 -8.46 -26.86
CA GLU A 278 -7.97 -9.10 -27.78
C GLU A 278 -7.81 -10.61 -27.52
N PHE A 279 -7.82 -11.04 -26.26
CA PHE A 279 -7.77 -12.47 -25.92
C PHE A 279 -9.00 -13.21 -26.45
N LEU A 280 -10.20 -12.63 -26.29
CA LEU A 280 -11.47 -13.19 -26.75
C LEU A 280 -11.96 -12.58 -28.07
N LYS A 281 -11.05 -12.06 -28.91
CA LYS A 281 -11.38 -11.32 -30.13
C LYS A 281 -12.45 -11.98 -31.02
N PRO A 282 -12.39 -13.29 -31.33
CA PRO A 282 -13.41 -13.95 -32.14
C PRO A 282 -14.83 -13.89 -31.52
N VAL A 283 -14.92 -13.85 -30.19
CA VAL A 283 -16.20 -13.76 -29.46
C VAL A 283 -16.77 -12.36 -29.59
N PHE A 284 -15.96 -11.31 -29.40
CA PHE A 284 -16.40 -9.93 -29.54
C PHE A 284 -16.76 -9.57 -30.98
N GLU A 285 -16.03 -10.08 -31.96
CA GLU A 285 -16.34 -9.89 -33.39
C GLU A 285 -17.68 -10.54 -33.78
N LYS A 286 -17.97 -11.73 -33.22
CA LYS A 286 -19.20 -12.47 -33.54
C LYS A 286 -20.43 -12.02 -32.75
N TYR A 287 -20.27 -11.69 -31.47
CA TYR A 287 -21.37 -11.48 -30.52
C TYR A 287 -21.39 -10.07 -29.90
N GLY A 288 -20.61 -9.11 -30.42
CA GLY A 288 -20.42 -7.79 -29.81
C GLY A 288 -21.71 -7.04 -29.45
N GLU A 289 -22.70 -7.02 -30.35
CA GLU A 289 -24.01 -6.38 -30.09
C GLU A 289 -24.80 -7.10 -28.99
N GLU A 290 -24.75 -8.43 -28.93
CA GLU A 290 -25.42 -9.20 -27.87
C GLU A 290 -24.76 -9.02 -26.51
N LEU A 291 -23.42 -9.01 -26.48
CA LEU A 291 -22.64 -8.74 -25.27
C LEU A 291 -22.96 -7.33 -24.74
N LYS A 292 -23.01 -6.34 -25.63
CA LYS A 292 -23.39 -4.96 -25.28
C LYS A 292 -24.82 -4.87 -24.76
N ALA A 293 -25.77 -5.57 -25.40
CA ALA A 293 -27.16 -5.62 -24.95
C ALA A 293 -27.32 -6.28 -23.57
N ALA A 294 -26.47 -7.26 -23.24
CA ALA A 294 -26.38 -7.88 -21.91
C ALA A 294 -25.67 -7.00 -20.87
N GLY A 295 -25.18 -5.82 -21.26
CA GLY A 295 -24.45 -4.90 -20.39
C GLY A 295 -23.05 -5.38 -20.02
N VAL A 296 -22.44 -6.25 -20.84
CA VAL A 296 -21.06 -6.71 -20.64
C VAL A 296 -20.09 -5.54 -20.71
N ASN A 297 -19.23 -5.43 -19.70
CA ASN A 297 -18.12 -4.49 -19.67
C ASN A 297 -16.80 -5.26 -19.57
N PRO A 298 -15.97 -5.31 -20.63
CA PRO A 298 -14.68 -6.00 -20.59
C PRO A 298 -13.74 -5.48 -19.50
N ASN A 299 -13.88 -4.23 -19.09
CA ASN A 299 -13.08 -3.62 -18.02
C ASN A 299 -13.37 -4.24 -16.64
N ALA A 300 -14.50 -4.95 -16.49
CA ALA A 300 -14.87 -5.70 -15.29
C ALA A 300 -14.37 -7.15 -15.29
N GLY A 301 -13.82 -7.61 -16.43
CA GLY A 301 -13.23 -8.93 -16.60
C GLY A 301 -14.18 -10.04 -17.04
N ILE A 302 -13.59 -11.19 -17.38
CA ILE A 302 -14.30 -12.35 -17.94
C ILE A 302 -15.30 -12.92 -16.94
N GLY A 303 -15.04 -12.81 -15.63
CA GLY A 303 -15.97 -13.27 -14.59
C GLY A 303 -17.31 -12.52 -14.62
N ASP A 304 -17.27 -11.18 -14.68
CA ASP A 304 -18.48 -10.35 -14.82
C ASP A 304 -19.16 -10.59 -16.18
N MET A 305 -18.37 -10.71 -17.25
CA MET A 305 -18.89 -11.04 -18.58
C MET A 305 -19.69 -12.34 -18.56
N MET A 306 -19.12 -13.44 -18.04
CA MET A 306 -19.78 -14.75 -17.95
C MET A 306 -21.04 -14.71 -17.08
N ALA A 307 -21.03 -13.95 -15.98
CA ALA A 307 -22.19 -13.81 -15.11
C ALA A 307 -23.38 -13.09 -15.78
N ARG A 308 -23.12 -12.19 -16.74
CA ARG A 308 -24.17 -11.45 -17.47
C ARG A 308 -24.79 -12.21 -18.64
N ILE A 309 -24.17 -13.31 -19.05
CA ILE A 309 -24.56 -14.11 -20.22
C ILE A 309 -24.72 -15.58 -19.86
N ASP A 310 -24.95 -15.90 -18.59
CA ASP A 310 -25.11 -17.27 -18.09
C ASP A 310 -26.29 -18.00 -18.76
N ASP A 311 -27.28 -17.25 -19.23
CA ASP A 311 -28.43 -17.68 -20.02
C ASP A 311 -28.15 -17.84 -21.53
N LYS A 312 -26.94 -17.52 -22.01
CA LYS A 312 -26.53 -17.59 -23.43
C LYS A 312 -25.47 -18.70 -23.67
N PRO A 313 -25.87 -19.98 -23.71
CA PRO A 313 -24.94 -21.12 -23.80
C PRO A 313 -24.06 -21.12 -25.06
N GLU A 314 -24.54 -20.57 -26.17
CA GLU A 314 -23.75 -20.46 -27.40
C GLU A 314 -22.55 -19.52 -27.25
N ILE A 315 -22.73 -18.40 -26.55
CA ILE A 315 -21.63 -17.45 -26.30
C ILE A 315 -20.66 -18.06 -25.29
N MET A 316 -21.16 -18.73 -24.24
CA MET A 316 -20.31 -19.43 -23.27
C MET A 316 -19.45 -20.51 -23.94
N ALA A 317 -20.02 -21.27 -24.88
CA ALA A 317 -19.27 -22.24 -25.67
C ALA A 317 -18.20 -21.58 -26.57
N ALA A 318 -18.53 -20.42 -27.18
CA ALA A 318 -17.58 -19.67 -27.99
C ALA A 318 -16.42 -19.08 -27.16
N ILE A 319 -16.69 -18.61 -25.93
CA ILE A 319 -15.65 -18.17 -24.99
C ILE A 319 -14.72 -19.33 -24.66
N LYS A 320 -15.29 -20.50 -24.31
CA LYS A 320 -14.48 -21.68 -24.02
C LYS A 320 -13.60 -22.06 -25.21
N ALA A 321 -14.16 -22.11 -26.42
CA ALA A 321 -13.42 -22.43 -27.63
C ALA A 321 -12.28 -21.42 -27.89
N ALA A 322 -12.55 -20.12 -27.73
CA ALA A 322 -11.52 -19.09 -27.85
C ALA A 322 -10.42 -19.27 -26.81
N MET A 323 -10.76 -19.55 -25.55
CA MET A 323 -9.76 -19.80 -24.50
C MET A 323 -8.93 -21.07 -24.77
N ASP A 324 -9.54 -22.13 -25.28
CA ASP A 324 -8.84 -23.39 -25.63
C ASP A 324 -7.86 -23.18 -26.82
N GLU A 325 -8.14 -22.25 -27.73
CA GLU A 325 -7.28 -21.91 -28.87
C GLU A 325 -6.15 -20.93 -28.53
N ARG A 326 -6.22 -20.25 -27.38
CA ARG A 326 -5.26 -19.23 -26.94
C ARG A 326 -4.12 -19.85 -26.11
N PRO A 327 -3.02 -19.12 -25.81
CA PRO A 327 -2.02 -19.64 -24.88
C PRO A 327 -2.64 -19.96 -23.52
N PRO A 328 -2.09 -20.93 -22.77
CA PRO A 328 -2.53 -21.18 -21.40
C PRO A 328 -2.33 -19.90 -20.57
N MET A 329 -3.30 -19.61 -19.70
CA MET A 329 -3.26 -18.39 -18.89
C MET A 329 -2.68 -18.67 -17.51
N TYR A 330 -2.01 -17.67 -16.94
CA TYR A 330 -1.71 -17.63 -15.52
C TYR A 330 -3.00 -17.75 -14.70
N MET A 331 -2.99 -18.61 -13.69
CA MET A 331 -4.15 -18.93 -12.85
C MET A 331 -4.07 -18.23 -11.49
N VAL A 332 -5.18 -17.62 -11.10
CA VAL A 332 -5.41 -17.15 -9.72
C VAL A 332 -5.86 -18.32 -8.86
N ASN A 333 -6.71 -19.19 -9.41
CA ASN A 333 -7.15 -20.43 -8.79
C ASN A 333 -7.44 -21.48 -9.86
N SER A 334 -6.50 -22.41 -10.08
CA SER A 334 -6.58 -23.50 -11.05
C SER A 334 -7.76 -24.44 -10.79
N ASP A 335 -7.99 -24.84 -9.54
CA ASP A 335 -9.08 -25.76 -9.14
C ASP A 335 -10.47 -25.22 -9.46
N LYS A 336 -10.62 -23.89 -9.48
CA LYS A 336 -11.88 -23.19 -9.80
C LYS A 336 -11.91 -22.62 -11.22
N GLY A 337 -10.86 -22.82 -12.01
CA GLY A 337 -10.75 -22.23 -13.34
C GLY A 337 -10.63 -20.71 -13.37
N ILE A 338 -10.28 -20.06 -12.26
CA ILE A 338 -10.14 -18.60 -12.18
C ILE A 338 -8.78 -18.20 -12.74
N THR A 339 -8.80 -17.53 -13.89
CA THR A 339 -7.64 -17.07 -14.63
C THR A 339 -7.28 -15.61 -14.31
N ASN A 340 -6.11 -15.16 -14.77
CA ASN A 340 -5.66 -13.77 -14.67
C ASN A 340 -6.66 -12.75 -15.25
N LEU A 341 -7.44 -13.12 -16.27
CA LEU A 341 -8.41 -12.21 -16.91
C LEU A 341 -9.83 -12.27 -16.30
N HIS A 342 -10.04 -13.03 -15.22
CA HIS A 342 -11.36 -13.12 -14.58
C HIS A 342 -11.76 -11.83 -13.86
N VAL A 343 -10.87 -11.29 -13.03
CA VAL A 343 -11.12 -10.09 -12.22
C VAL A 343 -9.89 -9.16 -12.30
N PRO A 344 -10.07 -7.87 -12.67
CA PRO A 344 -8.95 -6.94 -12.86
C PRO A 344 -8.03 -6.74 -11.65
N SER A 345 -8.57 -6.94 -10.44
CA SER A 345 -7.85 -6.72 -9.18
C SER A 345 -7.20 -7.97 -8.59
N ASP A 346 -7.34 -9.16 -9.21
CA ASP A 346 -6.81 -10.39 -8.63
C ASP A 346 -5.28 -10.50 -8.78
N VAL A 347 -4.72 -9.99 -9.89
CA VAL A 347 -3.28 -10.01 -10.18
C VAL A 347 -2.75 -8.58 -10.19
N ILE A 348 -2.22 -8.15 -9.04
CA ILE A 348 -1.73 -6.79 -8.81
C ILE A 348 -0.21 -6.77 -8.98
N ILE A 349 0.32 -5.94 -9.88
CA ILE A 349 1.71 -5.96 -10.36
C ILE A 349 2.78 -5.97 -9.25
N ASP A 350 2.65 -5.10 -8.26
CA ASP A 350 3.59 -4.97 -7.13
C ASP A 350 3.64 -6.21 -6.24
N ALA A 351 2.57 -7.00 -6.14
CA ALA A 351 2.59 -8.25 -5.38
C ALA A 351 2.90 -9.47 -6.28
N SER A 352 2.30 -9.50 -7.47
CA SER A 352 2.37 -10.64 -8.39
C SER A 352 3.74 -10.80 -9.04
N MET A 353 4.41 -9.71 -9.43
CA MET A 353 5.74 -9.78 -10.03
C MET A 353 6.80 -10.26 -9.03
N PRO A 354 6.90 -9.73 -7.80
CA PRO A 354 7.82 -10.27 -6.80
C PRO A 354 7.52 -11.71 -6.40
N ALA A 355 6.24 -12.10 -6.29
CA ALA A 355 5.86 -13.49 -6.00
C ALA A 355 6.35 -14.45 -7.09
N LEU A 356 6.17 -14.08 -8.36
CA LEU A 356 6.64 -14.84 -9.51
C LEU A 356 8.18 -14.90 -9.56
N ILE A 357 8.86 -13.77 -9.31
CA ILE A 357 10.33 -13.70 -9.29
C ILE A 357 10.89 -14.58 -8.16
N ARG A 358 10.32 -14.49 -6.96
CA ARG A 358 10.65 -15.33 -5.82
C ARG A 358 10.44 -16.82 -6.13
N ALA A 359 9.42 -17.17 -6.90
CA ALA A 359 9.11 -18.55 -7.31
C ALA A 359 10.05 -19.10 -8.41
N GLY A 360 11.15 -18.42 -8.76
CA GLY A 360 12.04 -18.87 -9.83
C GLY A 360 11.57 -18.49 -11.22
N GLY A 361 10.75 -17.43 -11.33
CA GLY A 361 10.16 -16.99 -12.58
C GLY A 361 8.93 -17.80 -12.98
N LYS A 362 8.24 -18.46 -12.05
CA LYS A 362 7.16 -19.40 -12.34
C LYS A 362 5.78 -18.88 -11.95
N GLY A 363 4.79 -19.14 -12.80
CA GLY A 363 3.38 -18.94 -12.53
C GLY A 363 2.61 -20.26 -12.51
N TRP A 364 1.39 -20.25 -11.95
CA TRP A 364 0.53 -21.43 -11.92
C TRP A 364 -0.31 -21.53 -13.19
N GLY A 365 -0.24 -22.69 -13.86
CA GLY A 365 -1.01 -22.98 -15.06
C GLY A 365 -2.33 -23.68 -14.79
N PRO A 366 -3.17 -23.88 -15.84
CA PRO A 366 -4.46 -24.56 -15.73
C PRO A 366 -4.38 -26.01 -15.24
N ASP A 367 -3.22 -26.66 -15.38
CA ASP A 367 -2.94 -28.02 -14.94
C ASP A 367 -2.50 -28.11 -13.46
N ASN A 368 -2.61 -27.00 -12.73
CA ASN A 368 -2.17 -26.85 -11.35
C ASN A 368 -0.67 -27.17 -11.15
N LYS A 369 0.17 -26.73 -12.10
CA LYS A 369 1.63 -26.82 -12.02
C LYS A 369 2.29 -25.49 -12.32
N GLU A 370 3.57 -25.39 -11.98
CA GLU A 370 4.43 -24.24 -12.22
C GLU A 370 4.97 -24.23 -13.65
N HIS A 371 4.87 -23.10 -14.35
CA HIS A 371 5.35 -22.90 -15.72
C HIS A 371 6.09 -21.58 -15.88
N ASP A 372 6.92 -21.48 -16.91
CA ASP A 372 7.45 -20.18 -17.35
C ASP A 372 6.31 -19.29 -17.89
N THR A 373 6.46 -17.98 -17.75
CA THR A 373 5.38 -17.00 -17.97
C THR A 373 5.87 -15.81 -18.80
N ASN A 374 5.09 -15.37 -19.79
CA ASN A 374 5.22 -14.04 -20.37
C ASN A 374 4.45 -13.03 -19.52
N CYS A 375 5.19 -12.25 -18.72
CA CYS A 375 4.66 -11.22 -17.85
C CYS A 375 4.40 -9.94 -18.65
N VAL A 376 3.16 -9.79 -19.15
CA VAL A 376 2.77 -8.61 -19.92
C VAL A 376 2.52 -7.43 -19.00
N ILE A 377 3.31 -6.37 -19.19
CA ILE A 377 3.21 -5.07 -18.52
C ILE A 377 3.18 -4.03 -19.64
N PRO A 378 2.01 -3.57 -20.09
CA PRO A 378 1.91 -2.80 -21.33
C PRO A 378 2.77 -1.54 -21.35
N ASP A 379 2.75 -0.75 -20.28
CA ASP A 379 3.52 0.50 -20.21
C ASP A 379 4.98 0.28 -19.81
N ASN A 380 5.89 0.98 -20.50
CA ASN A 380 7.33 0.80 -20.35
C ASN A 380 7.97 1.71 -19.28
N SER A 381 7.21 2.52 -18.54
CA SER A 381 7.78 3.38 -17.49
C SER A 381 8.47 2.57 -16.38
N TYR A 382 7.89 1.42 -16.02
CA TYR A 382 8.35 0.61 -14.89
C TYR A 382 8.58 -0.87 -15.20
N ALA A 383 8.10 -1.35 -16.35
CA ALA A 383 8.41 -2.70 -16.84
C ALA A 383 9.92 -3.03 -16.83
N PRO A 384 10.84 -2.09 -17.15
CA PRO A 384 12.27 -2.35 -17.16
C PRO A 384 12.85 -2.81 -15.80
N VAL A 385 12.23 -2.47 -14.67
CA VAL A 385 12.68 -2.94 -13.34
C VAL A 385 12.51 -4.45 -13.22
N TYR A 386 11.34 -4.95 -13.57
CA TYR A 386 11.06 -6.38 -13.49
C TYR A 386 11.78 -7.16 -14.59
N ASP A 387 11.86 -6.61 -15.80
CA ASP A 387 12.61 -7.21 -16.90
C ASP A 387 14.09 -7.41 -16.50
N GLU A 388 14.72 -6.38 -15.95
CA GLU A 388 16.12 -6.46 -15.52
C GLU A 388 16.31 -7.41 -14.33
N SER A 389 15.35 -7.47 -13.40
CA SER A 389 15.36 -8.43 -12.30
C SER A 389 15.32 -9.88 -12.82
N ILE A 390 14.41 -10.17 -13.77
CA ILE A 390 14.29 -11.51 -14.37
C ILE A 390 15.58 -11.88 -15.12
N LYS A 391 16.14 -10.97 -15.93
CA LYS A 391 17.44 -11.18 -16.60
C LYS A 391 18.55 -11.47 -15.60
N TYR A 392 18.63 -10.69 -14.52
CA TYR A 392 19.63 -10.88 -13.47
C TYR A 392 19.55 -12.27 -12.84
N PHE A 393 18.35 -12.70 -12.47
CA PHE A 393 18.16 -13.98 -11.78
C PHE A 393 18.36 -15.19 -12.70
N LYS A 394 18.03 -15.08 -14.00
CA LYS A 394 18.44 -16.09 -15.00
C LYS A 394 19.96 -16.21 -15.07
N GLU A 395 20.68 -15.08 -15.05
CA GLU A 395 22.14 -15.07 -15.15
C GLU A 395 22.82 -15.62 -13.89
N THR A 396 22.36 -15.18 -12.72
CA THR A 396 23.07 -15.31 -11.44
C THR A 396 22.47 -16.34 -10.47
N GLY A 397 21.30 -16.90 -10.78
CA GLY A 397 20.52 -17.73 -9.86
C GLY A 397 19.83 -16.90 -8.78
N ALA A 398 19.00 -17.52 -7.94
CA ALA A 398 18.23 -16.82 -6.90
C ALA A 398 19.11 -16.02 -5.91
N LEU A 399 18.51 -15.01 -5.27
CA LEU A 399 19.12 -14.34 -4.12
C LEU A 399 19.16 -15.29 -2.92
N ASP A 400 20.21 -15.24 -2.11
CA ASP A 400 20.30 -16.00 -0.86
C ASP A 400 19.89 -15.11 0.32
N PRO A 401 18.73 -15.34 0.98
CA PRO A 401 18.29 -14.54 2.12
C PRO A 401 19.22 -14.58 3.34
N THR A 402 20.08 -15.61 3.45
CA THR A 402 21.00 -15.77 4.60
C THR A 402 22.17 -14.79 4.56
N THR A 403 22.55 -14.32 3.36
CA THR A 403 23.70 -13.45 3.15
C THR A 403 23.37 -12.15 2.43
N SER A 404 22.18 -12.02 1.83
CA SER A 404 21.82 -10.81 1.09
C SER A 404 21.73 -9.59 2.01
N GLY A 405 22.14 -8.45 1.48
CA GLY A 405 21.94 -7.15 2.12
C GLY A 405 20.47 -6.72 2.04
N THR A 406 20.23 -5.41 2.12
CA THR A 406 18.86 -4.87 2.11
C THR A 406 18.71 -3.65 1.23
N VAL A 407 17.54 -3.52 0.60
CA VAL A 407 17.16 -2.32 -0.13
C VAL A 407 16.16 -1.50 0.68
N GLN A 408 16.56 -0.28 1.01
CA GLN A 408 15.68 0.73 1.60
C GLN A 408 15.06 1.57 0.49
N ASN A 409 13.90 2.16 0.72
CA ASN A 409 13.26 3.04 -0.25
C ASN A 409 12.91 4.40 0.35
N ILE A 410 13.32 5.46 -0.35
CA ILE A 410 12.89 6.83 -0.12
C ILE A 410 11.98 7.27 -1.27
N GLY A 411 10.68 7.35 -1.01
CA GLY A 411 9.65 7.51 -2.02
C GLY A 411 8.98 8.88 -2.01
N LEU A 412 8.98 9.57 -3.16
CA LEU A 412 8.18 10.77 -3.38
C LEU A 412 6.69 10.39 -3.38
N MET A 413 5.90 10.90 -2.44
CA MET A 413 4.46 10.60 -2.37
C MET A 413 3.60 11.72 -1.79
N ALA A 414 4.21 12.72 -1.13
CA ALA A 414 3.48 13.77 -0.44
C ALA A 414 2.51 14.49 -1.40
N GLN A 415 1.32 14.82 -0.90
CA GLN A 415 0.29 15.54 -1.66
C GLN A 415 -0.17 14.85 -2.96
N LYS A 416 -0.17 13.51 -2.97
CA LYS A 416 -0.57 12.66 -4.12
C LYS A 416 0.32 12.92 -5.35
N ALA A 417 1.63 12.92 -5.13
CA ALA A 417 2.59 13.09 -6.21
C ALA A 417 2.37 12.07 -7.33
N GLU A 418 2.59 12.54 -8.56
CA GLU A 418 2.67 11.75 -9.79
C GLU A 418 1.35 11.01 -10.12
N GLU A 419 1.40 9.75 -10.59
CA GLU A 419 0.26 8.97 -11.07
C GLU A 419 -0.85 8.78 -10.02
N TYR A 420 -0.50 8.78 -8.73
CA TYR A 420 -1.47 8.55 -7.65
C TYR A 420 -2.39 9.76 -7.45
N GLY A 421 -2.02 10.93 -7.99
CA GLY A 421 -2.86 12.12 -8.08
C GLY A 421 -3.67 12.25 -9.37
N SER A 422 -3.44 11.38 -10.36
CA SER A 422 -3.92 11.56 -11.74
C SER A 422 -5.37 11.14 -12.01
N HIS A 423 -6.02 10.44 -11.08
CA HIS A 423 -7.38 9.91 -11.31
C HIS A 423 -8.42 10.96 -11.77
N PRO A 424 -8.52 12.17 -11.17
CA PRO A 424 -9.45 13.18 -11.64
C PRO A 424 -9.05 13.83 -12.98
N THR A 425 -7.89 13.47 -13.53
CA THR A 425 -7.27 13.99 -14.75
C THR A 425 -6.86 12.87 -15.72
N THR A 426 -7.56 11.73 -15.65
CA THR A 426 -7.40 10.60 -16.58
C THR A 426 -8.71 10.40 -17.34
N PHE A 427 -8.64 10.27 -18.67
CA PHE A 427 -9.81 10.21 -19.54
C PHE A 427 -9.63 9.15 -20.64
N GLU A 428 -10.69 8.41 -20.93
CA GLU A 428 -10.83 7.69 -22.20
C GLU A 428 -11.33 8.68 -23.25
N ILE A 429 -10.61 8.78 -24.36
CA ILE A 429 -10.86 9.81 -25.38
C ILE A 429 -12.07 9.44 -26.24
N PRO A 430 -13.07 10.33 -26.38
CA PRO A 430 -14.34 9.98 -27.02
C PRO A 430 -14.28 9.98 -28.56
N ALA A 431 -13.36 10.76 -29.15
CA ALA A 431 -13.24 10.94 -30.59
C ALA A 431 -11.82 11.40 -30.95
N ASP A 432 -11.44 11.22 -32.21
CA ASP A 432 -10.16 11.71 -32.72
C ASP A 432 -10.06 13.23 -32.60
N GLY A 433 -8.87 13.73 -32.25
CA GLY A 433 -8.64 15.15 -32.08
C GLY A 433 -7.36 15.46 -31.33
N THR A 434 -7.41 16.54 -30.57
CA THR A 434 -6.26 17.06 -29.83
C THR A 434 -6.66 17.35 -28.38
N VAL A 435 -5.89 16.85 -27.42
CA VAL A 435 -6.04 17.22 -26.00
C VAL A 435 -4.98 18.26 -25.64
N LYS A 436 -5.43 19.38 -25.06
CA LYS A 436 -4.56 20.46 -24.55
C LYS A 436 -4.75 20.63 -23.06
N MET A 437 -3.65 20.83 -22.36
CA MET A 437 -3.66 21.35 -20.99
C MET A 437 -3.22 22.81 -21.02
N ILE A 438 -4.06 23.69 -20.51
CA ILE A 438 -3.93 25.15 -20.62
C ILE A 438 -3.76 25.73 -19.22
N ALA A 439 -2.71 26.50 -19.01
CA ALA A 439 -2.39 27.18 -17.76
C ALA A 439 -3.35 28.35 -17.47
N ALA A 440 -3.29 28.88 -16.25
CA ALA A 440 -4.17 29.96 -15.81
C ALA A 440 -4.03 31.26 -16.63
N ASN A 441 -2.83 31.52 -17.19
CA ASN A 441 -2.55 32.66 -18.04
C ASN A 441 -2.92 32.44 -19.53
N GLY A 442 -3.44 31.27 -19.89
CA GLY A 442 -3.78 30.90 -21.27
C GLY A 442 -2.68 30.20 -22.04
N ASP A 443 -1.49 30.01 -21.47
CA ASP A 443 -0.41 29.26 -22.11
C ASP A 443 -0.78 27.78 -22.25
N VAL A 444 -0.45 27.16 -23.38
CA VAL A 444 -0.57 25.71 -23.54
C VAL A 444 0.62 25.05 -22.85
N ILE A 445 0.36 24.35 -21.74
CA ILE A 445 1.34 23.54 -21.02
C ILE A 445 1.79 22.38 -21.92
N SER A 446 0.83 21.71 -22.55
CA SER A 446 1.07 20.53 -23.36
C SER A 446 -0.04 20.29 -24.37
N GLU A 447 0.27 19.61 -25.46
CA GLU A 447 -0.67 19.24 -26.50
C GLU A 447 -0.37 17.83 -27.03
N HIS A 448 -1.40 16.99 -27.18
CA HIS A 448 -1.33 15.63 -27.71
C HIS A 448 -2.37 15.42 -28.80
N ASN A 449 -1.95 14.86 -29.94
CA ASN A 449 -2.88 14.28 -30.89
C ASN A 449 -3.32 12.93 -30.34
N VAL A 450 -4.63 12.71 -30.28
CA VAL A 450 -5.22 11.51 -29.71
C VAL A 450 -6.28 10.96 -30.64
N GLU A 451 -6.50 9.66 -30.55
CA GLU A 451 -7.56 8.95 -31.26
C GLU A 451 -8.64 8.49 -30.28
N ALA A 452 -9.82 8.15 -30.82
CA ALA A 452 -10.89 7.57 -30.02
C ALA A 452 -10.41 6.30 -29.28
N ASN A 453 -10.80 6.19 -28.01
CA ASN A 453 -10.44 5.16 -27.04
C ASN A 453 -9.00 5.22 -26.50
N ASP A 454 -8.17 6.18 -26.94
CA ASP A 454 -6.89 6.43 -26.27
C ASP A 454 -7.13 6.79 -24.79
N ILE A 455 -6.18 6.43 -23.94
CA ILE A 455 -6.23 6.77 -22.52
C ILE A 455 -5.30 7.95 -22.32
N TRP A 456 -5.84 9.15 -22.09
CA TRP A 456 -5.04 10.34 -21.80
C TRP A 456 -4.95 10.59 -20.29
N ARG A 457 -3.80 11.06 -19.81
CA ARG A 457 -3.55 11.30 -18.38
C ARG A 457 -2.70 12.55 -18.15
N ALA A 458 -3.04 13.30 -17.11
CA ALA A 458 -2.13 14.28 -16.49
C ALA A 458 -1.79 13.89 -15.04
N ALA A 459 -0.51 14.03 -14.69
CA ALA A 459 0.05 13.84 -13.35
C ALA A 459 0.82 15.10 -12.93
N SER A 460 1.17 15.20 -11.64
CA SER A 460 1.98 16.32 -11.16
C SER A 460 2.76 16.02 -9.90
N ALA A 461 3.94 16.60 -9.76
CA ALA A 461 4.75 16.61 -8.55
C ALA A 461 5.07 18.05 -8.14
N ARG A 462 4.69 18.44 -6.91
CA ARG A 462 4.87 19.81 -6.43
C ARG A 462 6.30 20.02 -5.93
N LYS A 463 6.79 21.26 -6.08
CA LYS A 463 8.13 21.68 -5.62
C LYS A 463 8.46 21.27 -4.19
N ALA A 464 7.61 21.64 -3.22
CA ALA A 464 7.91 21.39 -1.81
C ALA A 464 8.01 19.88 -1.47
N PRO A 465 7.10 19.00 -1.95
CA PRO A 465 7.31 17.55 -1.90
C PRO A 465 8.63 17.05 -2.51
N ILE A 466 9.06 17.58 -3.66
CA ILE A 466 10.33 17.17 -4.31
C ILE A 466 11.52 17.58 -3.44
N GLU A 467 11.55 18.82 -2.95
CA GLU A 467 12.63 19.33 -2.09
C GLU A 467 12.74 18.52 -0.78
N ASP A 468 11.61 18.21 -0.14
CA ASP A 468 11.56 17.36 1.05
C ASP A 468 12.05 15.94 0.76
N TRP A 469 11.66 15.35 -0.38
CA TRP A 469 12.09 14.02 -0.80
C TRP A 469 13.62 13.95 -0.98
N VAL A 470 14.23 14.95 -1.61
CA VAL A 470 15.69 15.04 -1.72
C VAL A 470 16.35 15.23 -0.36
N GLN A 471 15.78 16.06 0.53
CA GLN A 471 16.31 16.24 1.87
C GLN A 471 16.23 14.95 2.70
N LEU A 472 15.14 14.18 2.59
CA LEU A 472 14.98 12.88 3.23
C LEU A 472 16.02 11.87 2.72
N ALA A 473 16.30 11.87 1.40
CA ALA A 473 17.37 11.05 0.82
C ALA A 473 18.75 11.41 1.39
N ILE A 474 19.06 12.70 1.54
CA ILE A 474 20.30 13.19 2.17
C ILE A 474 20.41 12.72 3.62
N ASP A 475 19.34 12.89 4.39
CA ASP A 475 19.32 12.49 5.81
C ASP A 475 19.52 10.98 5.96
N ARG A 476 18.88 10.19 5.10
CA ARG A 476 18.97 8.72 5.14
C ARG A 476 20.35 8.23 4.71
N GLN A 477 20.89 8.74 3.60
CA GLN A 477 22.24 8.40 3.16
C GLN A 477 23.27 8.73 4.24
N LYS A 478 23.13 9.87 4.92
CA LYS A 478 24.01 10.26 6.03
C LYS A 478 23.89 9.30 7.23
N ALA A 479 22.68 8.85 7.56
CA ALA A 479 22.45 7.94 8.67
C ALA A 479 23.01 6.54 8.40
N GLU A 480 22.88 6.05 7.16
CA GLU A 480 23.23 4.67 6.80
C GLU A 480 24.65 4.51 6.24
N GLY A 481 25.17 5.54 5.58
CA GLY A 481 26.49 5.50 4.94
C GLY A 481 26.61 4.48 3.81
N CYS A 482 25.50 3.98 3.26
CA CYS A 482 25.48 3.01 2.18
C CYS A 482 25.20 3.64 0.80
N GLU A 483 25.16 2.81 -0.24
CA GLU A 483 24.84 3.24 -1.60
C GLU A 483 23.47 3.94 -1.65
N ALA A 484 23.37 5.03 -2.40
CA ALA A 484 22.12 5.76 -2.59
C ALA A 484 21.95 6.14 -4.06
N ILE A 485 20.87 5.66 -4.69
CA ILE A 485 20.61 5.82 -6.12
C ILE A 485 19.25 6.50 -6.31
N PHE A 486 19.21 7.62 -7.03
CA PHE A 486 17.98 8.15 -7.61
C PHE A 486 17.64 7.36 -8.88
N TRP A 487 16.46 6.73 -8.90
CA TRP A 487 15.99 5.93 -10.03
C TRP A 487 15.17 6.83 -10.95
N LEU A 488 15.88 7.59 -11.77
CA LEU A 488 15.33 8.58 -12.68
C LEU A 488 15.89 8.34 -14.08
N ASP A 489 14.99 8.14 -15.05
CA ASP A 489 15.35 7.99 -16.45
C ASP A 489 15.47 9.35 -17.14
N GLY A 490 16.68 9.75 -17.49
CA GLY A 490 16.89 11.02 -18.20
C GLY A 490 16.21 11.10 -19.58
N ASP A 491 15.80 9.96 -20.15
CA ASP A 491 15.07 9.90 -21.42
C ASP A 491 13.55 10.04 -21.23
N ARG A 492 13.04 9.96 -19.99
CA ARG A 492 11.63 10.23 -19.66
C ARG A 492 11.46 11.71 -19.32
N ALA A 493 10.48 12.36 -19.94
CA ALA A 493 10.28 13.81 -19.81
C ALA A 493 10.07 14.24 -18.34
N HIS A 494 9.25 13.52 -17.58
CA HIS A 494 9.03 13.79 -16.16
C HIS A 494 10.30 13.68 -15.32
N ASP A 495 11.00 12.55 -15.45
CA ASP A 495 12.18 12.26 -14.67
C ASP A 495 13.32 13.25 -14.97
N ALA A 496 13.41 13.76 -16.22
CA ALA A 496 14.34 14.83 -16.58
C ALA A 496 14.08 16.13 -15.79
N GLU A 497 12.81 16.51 -15.59
CA GLU A 497 12.43 17.66 -14.75
C GLU A 497 12.76 17.41 -13.27
N LEU A 498 12.52 16.19 -12.76
CA LEU A 498 12.94 15.82 -11.40
C LEU A 498 14.46 15.89 -11.23
N ILE A 499 15.24 15.41 -12.21
CA ILE A 499 16.71 15.50 -12.19
C ILE A 499 17.17 16.96 -12.10
N ALA A 500 16.45 17.89 -12.75
CA ALA A 500 16.74 19.32 -12.68
C ALA A 500 16.51 19.94 -11.30
N TYR A 501 15.65 19.35 -10.46
CA TYR A 501 15.53 19.68 -9.04
C TYR A 501 16.62 19.00 -8.19
N VAL A 502 16.86 17.70 -8.42
CA VAL A 502 17.73 16.88 -7.59
C VAL A 502 19.18 17.38 -7.62
N LYS A 503 19.77 17.56 -8.82
CA LYS A 503 21.20 17.88 -8.95
C LYS A 503 21.60 19.17 -8.22
N PRO A 504 20.92 20.32 -8.43
CA PRO A 504 21.28 21.56 -7.75
C PRO A 504 21.16 21.47 -6.23
N ILE A 505 20.16 20.74 -5.70
CA ILE A 505 20.00 20.57 -4.26
C ILE A 505 21.18 19.79 -3.67
N LEU A 506 21.59 18.69 -4.31
CA LEU A 506 22.72 17.88 -3.85
C LEU A 506 24.05 18.65 -3.91
N GLU A 507 24.27 19.42 -4.99
CA GLU A 507 25.44 20.28 -5.16
C GLU A 507 25.50 21.38 -4.10
N ALA A 508 24.39 22.09 -3.86
CA ALA A 508 24.31 23.15 -2.86
C ALA A 508 24.54 22.63 -1.43
N LYS A 509 24.20 21.36 -1.16
CA LYS A 509 24.46 20.67 0.11
C LYS A 509 25.86 20.06 0.20
N GLY A 510 26.63 20.05 -0.90
CA GLY A 510 27.99 19.49 -0.94
C GLY A 510 28.05 17.98 -0.75
N VAL A 511 27.02 17.25 -1.20
CA VAL A 511 26.90 15.79 -1.02
C VAL A 511 26.66 15.03 -2.33
N ALA A 512 26.79 15.69 -3.49
CA ALA A 512 26.51 15.09 -4.79
C ALA A 512 27.32 13.82 -5.08
N ASP A 513 28.54 13.70 -4.55
CA ASP A 513 29.43 12.54 -4.67
C ASP A 513 28.90 11.28 -3.95
N LYS A 514 27.93 11.44 -3.04
CA LYS A 514 27.34 10.34 -2.28
C LYS A 514 26.14 9.69 -2.96
N PHE A 515 25.70 10.24 -4.09
CA PHE A 515 24.50 9.80 -4.80
C PHE A 515 24.80 9.45 -6.25
N GLN A 516 24.09 8.44 -6.75
CA GLN A 516 24.05 8.09 -8.15
C GLN A 516 22.67 8.46 -8.72
N ILE A 517 22.60 8.76 -10.02
CA ILE A 517 21.34 8.94 -10.75
C ILE A 517 21.37 7.96 -11.93
N MET A 518 20.42 7.04 -11.98
CA MET A 518 20.38 5.95 -12.97
C MET A 518 18.96 5.71 -13.45
N SER A 519 18.81 5.30 -14.71
CA SER A 519 17.52 4.82 -15.20
C SER A 519 17.09 3.57 -14.41
N PRO A 520 15.77 3.31 -14.26
CA PRO A 520 15.26 2.25 -13.40
C PRO A 520 15.88 0.86 -13.66
N ALA A 521 16.12 0.49 -14.93
CA ALA A 521 16.78 -0.77 -15.27
C ALA A 521 18.23 -0.83 -14.74
N LYS A 522 19.04 0.21 -14.99
CA LYS A 522 20.44 0.27 -14.53
C LYS A 522 20.52 0.26 -13.00
N ALA A 523 19.65 1.04 -12.35
CA ALA A 523 19.55 1.10 -10.91
C ALA A 523 19.17 -0.25 -10.30
N THR A 524 18.25 -1.00 -10.96
CA THR A 524 17.87 -2.36 -10.55
C THR A 524 19.07 -3.31 -10.59
N ARG A 525 19.82 -3.35 -11.70
CA ARG A 525 21.00 -4.22 -11.82
C ARG A 525 22.04 -3.89 -10.76
N GLN A 526 22.41 -2.62 -10.62
CA GLN A 526 23.38 -2.16 -9.62
C GLN A 526 22.94 -2.56 -8.20
N THR A 527 21.68 -2.29 -7.85
CA THR A 527 21.13 -2.60 -6.53
C THR A 527 21.17 -4.11 -6.24
N LEU A 528 20.79 -4.95 -7.22
CA LEU A 528 20.86 -6.40 -7.09
C LEU A 528 22.30 -6.91 -6.91
N GLU A 529 23.26 -6.31 -7.61
CA GLU A 529 24.69 -6.60 -7.41
C GLU A 529 25.19 -6.20 -6.02
N THR A 530 24.78 -5.04 -5.51
CA THR A 530 25.10 -4.56 -4.15
C THR A 530 24.55 -5.52 -3.10
N ILE A 531 23.25 -5.83 -3.12
CA ILE A 531 22.66 -6.69 -2.08
C ILE A 531 23.14 -8.14 -2.16
N ARG A 532 23.53 -8.65 -3.34
CA ARG A 532 24.12 -10.00 -3.44
C ARG A 532 25.46 -10.11 -2.72
N LYS A 533 26.20 -9.00 -2.58
CA LYS A 533 27.45 -8.93 -1.80
C LYS A 533 27.21 -8.82 -0.29
N GLY A 534 25.95 -8.76 0.16
CA GLY A 534 25.60 -8.52 1.56
C GLY A 534 25.56 -7.03 1.94
N GLU A 535 25.71 -6.13 0.98
CA GLU A 535 25.72 -4.68 1.20
C GLU A 535 24.31 -4.08 1.08
N SER A 536 24.09 -2.90 1.67
CA SER A 536 22.80 -2.22 1.61
C SER A 536 22.77 -1.13 0.53
N SER A 537 21.59 -0.86 -0.03
CA SER A 537 21.38 0.21 -1.00
C SER A 537 20.08 0.95 -0.68
N ILE A 538 20.05 2.26 -0.94
CA ILE A 538 18.87 3.11 -0.83
C ILE A 538 18.39 3.43 -2.24
N ALA A 539 17.19 2.95 -2.57
CA ALA A 539 16.48 3.31 -3.79
C ALA A 539 15.65 4.58 -3.54
N ILE A 540 16.03 5.69 -4.17
CA ILE A 540 15.32 6.97 -4.08
C ILE A 540 14.47 7.14 -5.35
N THR A 541 13.15 7.09 -5.20
CA THR A 541 12.23 6.88 -6.33
C THR A 541 10.99 7.77 -6.28
N GLY A 542 10.32 7.90 -7.42
CA GLY A 542 8.92 8.35 -7.52
C GLY A 542 7.94 7.40 -6.80
N ASN A 543 6.66 7.76 -6.81
CA ASN A 543 5.59 7.16 -6.05
C ASN A 543 5.23 5.74 -6.51
N VAL A 544 5.18 5.49 -7.83
CA VAL A 544 4.87 4.15 -8.36
C VAL A 544 6.01 3.18 -8.03
N LEU A 545 7.27 3.59 -8.28
CA LEU A 545 8.43 2.78 -7.95
C LEU A 545 8.60 2.59 -6.44
N ARG A 546 8.22 3.57 -5.60
CA ARG A 546 8.15 3.36 -4.14
C ARG A 546 7.26 2.16 -3.84
N ASP A 547 6.08 2.10 -4.44
CA ASP A 547 5.18 0.97 -4.23
C ASP A 547 5.81 -0.34 -4.71
N TYR A 548 6.32 -0.37 -5.94
CA TYR A 548 6.82 -1.60 -6.54
C TYR A 548 8.06 -2.14 -5.82
N LEU A 549 9.00 -1.28 -5.45
CA LEU A 549 10.25 -1.68 -4.80
C LEU A 549 10.05 -2.04 -3.33
N THR A 550 9.07 -1.43 -2.65
CA THR A 550 8.73 -1.78 -1.25
C THR A 550 7.94 -3.07 -1.12
N ASP A 551 7.53 -3.68 -2.23
CA ASP A 551 7.12 -5.09 -2.29
C ASP A 551 8.23 -5.99 -2.84
N LEU A 552 8.88 -5.61 -3.94
CA LEU A 552 9.90 -6.42 -4.61
C LEU A 552 11.01 -6.87 -3.68
N PHE A 553 11.76 -5.93 -3.10
CA PHE A 553 12.91 -6.29 -2.30
C PHE A 553 12.54 -6.96 -0.97
N PRO A 554 11.54 -6.49 -0.21
CA PRO A 554 11.11 -7.20 1.00
C PRO A 554 10.62 -8.62 0.76
N ILE A 555 9.93 -8.90 -0.36
CA ILE A 555 9.52 -10.26 -0.71
C ILE A 555 10.74 -11.15 -1.01
N LEU A 556 11.78 -10.61 -1.66
CA LEU A 556 13.03 -11.35 -1.94
C LEU A 556 13.91 -11.52 -0.69
N GLU A 557 13.89 -10.56 0.23
CA GLU A 557 14.75 -10.54 1.41
C GLU A 557 14.13 -11.24 2.63
N LEU A 558 12.82 -11.09 2.81
CA LEU A 558 12.08 -11.48 4.02
C LEU A 558 10.99 -12.51 3.71
N GLY A 559 10.70 -12.78 2.44
CA GLY A 559 9.62 -13.66 1.99
C GLY A 559 8.24 -12.99 2.05
N THR A 560 8.17 -11.74 2.52
CA THR A 560 6.95 -10.94 2.66
C THR A 560 7.27 -9.45 2.80
N SER A 561 6.42 -8.59 2.26
CA SER A 561 6.46 -7.13 2.47
C SER A 561 5.68 -6.67 3.71
N ALA A 562 4.99 -7.57 4.42
CA ALA A 562 4.17 -7.22 5.57
C ALA A 562 4.99 -6.83 6.82
N LYS A 563 6.28 -7.15 6.87
CA LYS A 563 7.17 -6.94 8.03
C LYS A 563 8.15 -5.79 7.82
N MET A 564 7.64 -4.67 7.32
CA MET A 564 8.41 -3.47 6.96
C MET A 564 8.11 -2.31 7.90
N LEU A 565 9.13 -1.50 8.19
CA LEU A 565 8.93 -0.16 8.72
C LEU A 565 8.39 0.72 7.58
N SER A 566 7.34 1.48 7.86
CA SER A 566 6.77 2.45 6.94
C SER A 566 6.63 3.79 7.66
N ILE A 567 7.67 4.61 7.53
CA ILE A 567 7.77 5.91 8.18
C ILE A 567 7.41 6.98 7.15
N VAL A 568 6.61 7.94 7.56
CA VAL A 568 6.30 9.14 6.78
C VAL A 568 6.84 10.32 7.56
N LYS A 569 7.95 10.87 7.07
CA LYS A 569 8.49 12.13 7.60
C LYS A 569 7.59 13.25 7.12
N LEU A 570 6.82 13.83 8.02
CA LEU A 570 5.86 14.87 7.68
C LEU A 570 6.62 16.14 7.32
N MET A 571 6.16 16.84 6.28
CA MET A 571 6.89 17.98 5.69
C MET A 571 7.14 19.12 6.69
N GLN A 572 6.31 19.23 7.74
CA GLN A 572 6.44 20.26 8.78
C GLN A 572 7.23 19.79 10.02
N GLY A 573 7.89 18.62 9.94
CA GLY A 573 8.81 18.13 10.96
C GLY A 573 8.25 17.04 11.88
N GLY A 574 6.96 16.72 11.79
CA GLY A 574 6.35 15.61 12.53
C GLY A 574 6.66 14.22 11.95
N GLY A 575 6.21 13.18 12.63
CA GLY A 575 6.35 11.78 12.23
C GLY A 575 5.01 11.04 12.18
N LEU A 576 4.83 10.24 11.14
CA LEU A 576 3.75 9.26 11.02
C LEU A 576 4.38 7.87 10.80
N PHE A 577 4.02 6.91 11.63
CA PHE A 577 4.60 5.57 11.68
C PHE A 577 3.51 4.54 11.34
N GLU A 578 3.46 4.10 10.09
CA GLU A 578 2.52 3.08 9.64
C GLU A 578 3.01 1.69 10.09
N THR A 579 2.14 0.95 10.79
CA THR A 579 2.48 -0.36 11.35
C THR A 579 2.40 -1.49 10.32
N GLY A 580 1.86 -1.23 9.12
CA GLY A 580 1.81 -2.19 8.03
C GLY A 580 1.19 -1.60 6.76
N ALA A 581 1.50 -2.22 5.62
CA ALA A 581 0.98 -1.80 4.31
C ALA A 581 -0.30 -2.57 3.87
N GLY A 582 -0.69 -3.61 4.62
CA GLY A 582 -1.86 -4.46 4.32
C GLY A 582 -3.20 -3.87 4.78
N GLY A 583 -4.28 -4.64 4.59
CA GLY A 583 -5.61 -4.34 5.16
C GLY A 583 -5.77 -4.79 6.61
N SER A 584 -6.98 -4.65 7.16
CA SER A 584 -7.33 -4.92 8.56
C SER A 584 -7.75 -6.38 8.87
N ALA A 585 -7.59 -7.28 7.90
CA ALA A 585 -7.69 -8.75 8.03
C ALA A 585 -9.03 -9.29 8.60
N PRO A 586 -10.16 -9.19 7.87
CA PRO A 586 -11.49 -9.66 8.33
C PRO A 586 -11.52 -11.15 8.73
N LYS A 587 -10.74 -12.00 8.05
CA LYS A 587 -10.65 -13.45 8.36
C LYS A 587 -10.01 -13.75 9.71
N HIS A 588 -9.29 -12.81 10.31
CA HIS A 588 -8.71 -12.96 11.64
C HIS A 588 -9.78 -12.68 12.70
N VAL A 589 -10.64 -11.69 12.45
CA VAL A 589 -11.82 -11.41 13.28
C VAL A 589 -12.77 -12.61 13.31
N GLN A 590 -13.04 -13.21 12.15
CA GLN A 590 -13.88 -14.42 12.07
C GLN A 590 -13.35 -15.55 12.96
N GLN A 591 -12.05 -15.84 12.88
CA GLN A 591 -11.44 -16.87 13.74
C GLN A 591 -11.48 -16.49 15.22
N LEU A 592 -11.29 -15.22 15.57
CA LEU A 592 -11.44 -14.79 16.95
C LEU A 592 -12.88 -15.02 17.42
N VAL A 593 -13.89 -14.61 16.66
CA VAL A 593 -15.30 -14.75 17.03
C VAL A 593 -15.71 -16.23 17.14
N GLU A 594 -15.24 -17.09 16.23
CA GLU A 594 -15.61 -18.50 16.19
C GLU A 594 -14.86 -19.35 17.22
N GLU A 595 -13.57 -19.07 17.43
CA GLU A 595 -12.65 -19.97 18.14
C GLU A 595 -11.81 -19.26 19.20
N ASN A 596 -12.05 -17.98 19.48
CA ASN A 596 -11.29 -17.14 20.39
C ASN A 596 -9.77 -17.23 20.18
N HIS A 597 -9.33 -17.20 18.93
CA HIS A 597 -7.91 -17.21 18.56
C HIS A 597 -7.63 -16.08 17.55
N LEU A 598 -6.79 -15.12 17.94
CA LEU A 598 -6.41 -14.01 17.07
C LEU A 598 -5.01 -14.24 16.50
N ARG A 599 -4.92 -14.58 15.21
CA ARG A 599 -3.65 -14.80 14.49
C ARG A 599 -3.04 -13.53 13.86
N TRP A 600 -3.39 -12.35 14.36
CA TRP A 600 -2.83 -11.08 13.91
C TRP A 600 -1.42 -10.87 14.45
N ASP A 601 -0.44 -10.63 13.58
CA ASP A 601 0.97 -10.44 13.96
C ASP A 601 1.26 -8.94 14.19
N SER A 602 1.41 -8.53 15.45
CA SER A 602 1.65 -7.13 15.87
C SER A 602 3.11 -6.70 15.76
N LEU A 603 3.97 -7.45 15.06
CA LEU A 603 5.38 -7.11 14.86
C LEU A 603 5.60 -5.72 14.24
N GLY A 604 4.71 -5.32 13.33
CA GLY A 604 4.74 -3.99 12.73
C GLY A 604 4.38 -2.87 13.72
N GLU A 605 3.50 -3.15 14.68
CA GLU A 605 3.16 -2.22 15.77
C GLU A 605 4.35 -2.03 16.71
N PHE A 606 5.05 -3.12 17.06
CA PHE A 606 6.27 -3.03 17.88
C PHE A 606 7.35 -2.19 17.18
N SER A 607 7.58 -2.46 15.90
CA SER A 607 8.61 -1.77 15.13
C SER A 607 8.30 -0.27 14.96
N ALA A 608 7.04 0.07 14.66
CA ALA A 608 6.59 1.45 14.59
C ALA A 608 6.68 2.19 15.93
N LEU A 609 6.38 1.51 17.05
CA LEU A 609 6.51 2.06 18.40
C LEU A 609 7.98 2.40 18.72
N GLY A 610 8.91 1.50 18.40
CA GLY A 610 10.34 1.73 18.58
C GLY A 610 10.82 2.99 17.85
N GLU A 611 10.46 3.12 16.58
CA GLU A 611 10.80 4.31 15.77
C GLU A 611 10.10 5.58 16.27
N SER A 612 8.81 5.51 16.65
CA SER A 612 8.05 6.63 17.21
C SER A 612 8.66 7.17 18.50
N LEU A 613 9.12 6.30 19.39
CA LEU A 613 9.79 6.67 20.65
C LEU A 613 11.17 7.29 20.40
N LYS A 614 11.96 6.74 19.46
CA LYS A 614 13.26 7.32 19.06
C LYS A 614 13.09 8.69 18.40
N PHE A 615 12.08 8.84 17.54
CA PHE A 615 11.72 10.12 16.95
C PHE A 615 11.32 11.15 18.02
N LEU A 616 10.45 10.77 18.97
CA LEU A 616 10.08 11.64 20.08
C LEU A 616 11.30 12.04 20.92
N ALA A 617 12.24 11.12 21.13
CA ALA A 617 13.47 11.39 21.86
C ALA A 617 14.33 12.45 21.16
N ASP A 618 14.46 12.38 19.84
CA ASP A 618 15.19 13.38 19.06
C ASP A 618 14.46 14.73 19.05
N GLN A 619 13.14 14.72 18.88
CA GLN A 619 12.32 15.91 18.83
C GLN A 619 12.29 16.68 20.14
N LYS A 620 12.16 15.98 21.27
CA LYS A 620 11.98 16.58 22.61
C LYS A 620 13.24 16.49 23.49
N ASN A 621 14.35 15.99 22.95
CA ASN A 621 15.56 15.68 23.71
C ASN A 621 15.26 14.80 24.94
N ASN A 622 14.42 13.77 24.77
CA ASN A 622 13.96 12.89 25.84
C ASN A 622 14.72 11.55 25.82
N GLU A 623 15.80 11.45 26.61
CA GLU A 623 16.64 10.24 26.61
C GLU A 623 15.90 9.00 27.16
N LYS A 624 14.90 9.18 28.04
CA LYS A 624 14.06 8.07 28.50
C LYS A 624 13.24 7.48 27.35
N ALA A 625 12.71 8.32 26.46
CA ALA A 625 12.05 7.85 25.24
C ALA A 625 13.04 7.08 24.34
N ARG A 626 14.30 7.52 24.25
CA ARG A 626 15.33 6.82 23.49
C ARG A 626 15.62 5.43 24.07
N ILE A 627 15.74 5.32 25.39
CA ILE A 627 15.96 4.05 26.09
C ILE A 627 14.75 3.12 25.87
N LEU A 628 13.52 3.63 26.02
CA LEU A 628 12.30 2.87 25.71
C LEU A 628 12.33 2.32 24.27
N GLY A 629 12.62 3.18 23.27
CA GLY A 629 12.68 2.78 21.87
C GLY A 629 13.76 1.74 21.57
N LYS A 630 14.98 1.89 22.12
CA LYS A 630 16.04 0.87 22.01
C LYS A 630 15.62 -0.47 22.65
N ALA A 631 14.92 -0.41 23.78
CA ALA A 631 14.42 -1.61 24.46
C ALA A 631 13.26 -2.28 23.70
N VAL A 632 12.44 -1.51 22.96
CA VAL A 632 11.45 -2.06 22.01
C VAL A 632 12.14 -2.82 20.89
N ASP A 633 13.23 -2.29 20.33
CA ASP A 633 14.01 -2.99 19.29
C ASP A 633 14.55 -4.34 19.82
N ALA A 634 15.08 -4.35 21.05
CA ALA A 634 15.55 -5.56 21.72
C ALA A 634 14.41 -6.56 22.01
N ALA A 635 13.25 -6.07 22.46
CA ALA A 635 12.08 -6.90 22.71
C ALA A 635 11.54 -7.54 21.44
N THR A 636 11.48 -6.76 20.36
CA THR A 636 11.06 -7.20 19.02
C THR A 636 12.00 -8.30 18.49
N GLN A 637 13.31 -8.13 18.66
CA GLN A 637 14.29 -9.18 18.36
C GLN A 637 14.04 -10.44 19.21
N GLY A 638 13.79 -10.29 20.51
CA GLY A 638 13.49 -11.41 21.40
C GLY A 638 12.24 -12.20 20.99
N VAL A 639 11.17 -11.52 20.54
CA VAL A 639 9.96 -12.17 20.01
C VAL A 639 10.30 -13.01 18.77
N LEU A 640 11.12 -12.48 17.87
CA LEU A 640 11.53 -13.17 16.65
C LEU A 640 12.47 -14.35 16.94
N ASP A 641 13.54 -14.13 17.70
CA ASP A 641 14.57 -15.14 18.00
C ASP A 641 13.99 -16.37 18.71
N ASN A 642 12.97 -16.17 19.54
CA ASN A 642 12.32 -17.24 20.30
C ASN A 642 11.02 -17.74 19.63
N ASN A 643 10.76 -17.33 18.38
CA ASN A 643 9.58 -17.70 17.59
C ASN A 643 8.26 -17.51 18.36
N LYS A 644 8.08 -16.32 18.95
CA LYS A 644 6.92 -15.93 19.77
C LYS A 644 5.89 -15.08 19.01
N SER A 645 5.95 -15.08 17.68
CA SER A 645 4.86 -14.58 16.84
C SER A 645 3.63 -15.51 16.93
N PRO A 646 2.43 -15.00 16.63
CA PRO A 646 1.20 -15.80 16.70
C PRO A 646 1.21 -16.99 15.74
N SER A 647 0.76 -18.14 16.23
CA SER A 647 0.38 -19.24 15.37
C SER A 647 -0.92 -18.94 14.64
N ARG A 648 -1.26 -19.75 13.63
CA ARG A 648 -2.53 -19.68 12.90
C ARG A 648 -3.59 -20.63 13.46
N LYS A 649 -3.22 -21.53 14.38
CA LYS A 649 -4.05 -22.63 14.85
C LYS A 649 -4.54 -22.39 16.28
N VAL A 650 -5.84 -22.59 16.49
CA VAL A 650 -6.44 -22.58 17.82
C VAL A 650 -5.76 -23.60 18.75
N GLY A 651 -5.56 -23.22 20.01
CA GLY A 651 -4.86 -24.00 21.02
C GLY A 651 -3.34 -23.78 21.03
N GLU A 652 -2.79 -23.10 20.02
CA GLU A 652 -1.41 -22.63 20.00
C GLU A 652 -1.34 -21.13 20.42
N PRO A 653 -0.17 -20.58 20.77
CA PRO A 653 -0.01 -19.17 21.13
C PRO A 653 -0.54 -18.23 20.04
N ASP A 654 -1.32 -17.22 20.44
CA ASP A 654 -1.94 -16.25 19.53
C ASP A 654 -1.40 -14.83 19.76
N ASN A 655 -2.04 -13.81 19.18
CA ASN A 655 -1.69 -12.39 19.33
C ASN A 655 -1.46 -11.97 20.79
N ARG A 656 -2.34 -12.38 21.72
CA ARG A 656 -2.25 -11.99 23.14
C ARG A 656 -1.01 -12.59 23.81
N ALA A 657 -0.67 -13.83 23.45
CA ALA A 657 0.56 -14.46 23.92
C ALA A 657 1.81 -13.75 23.37
N SER A 658 1.77 -13.30 22.11
CA SER A 658 2.87 -12.51 21.54
C SER A 658 3.05 -11.16 22.26
N HIS A 659 1.97 -10.50 22.66
CA HIS A 659 2.02 -9.26 23.45
C HIS A 659 2.60 -9.47 24.85
N TYR A 660 2.27 -10.59 25.49
CA TYR A 660 2.90 -10.99 26.75
C TYR A 660 4.42 -11.14 26.59
N TYR A 661 4.87 -11.88 25.58
CA TYR A 661 6.30 -12.06 25.35
C TYR A 661 7.00 -10.76 25.00
N PHE A 662 6.37 -9.90 24.19
CA PHE A 662 6.87 -8.56 23.92
C PHE A 662 7.04 -7.75 25.22
N ALA A 663 6.03 -7.72 26.10
CA ALA A 663 6.11 -7.04 27.39
C ALA A 663 7.21 -7.60 28.30
N LEU A 664 7.35 -8.94 28.34
CA LEU A 664 8.42 -9.61 29.10
C LEU A 664 9.80 -9.18 28.62
N TYR A 665 10.06 -9.28 27.31
CA TYR A 665 11.37 -8.94 26.75
C TYR A 665 11.65 -7.44 26.83
N TRP A 666 10.63 -6.59 26.71
CA TRP A 666 10.77 -5.15 26.88
C TRP A 666 11.12 -4.79 28.32
N ALA A 667 10.44 -5.39 29.31
CA ALA A 667 10.75 -5.19 30.72
C ALA A 667 12.17 -5.70 31.07
N GLN A 668 12.59 -6.84 30.53
CA GLN A 668 13.94 -7.38 30.71
C GLN A 668 15.01 -6.45 30.11
N ALA A 669 14.80 -5.96 28.90
CA ALA A 669 15.71 -5.00 28.26
C ALA A 669 15.83 -3.71 29.09
N LEU A 670 14.70 -3.19 29.58
CA LEU A 670 14.68 -1.98 30.43
C LEU A 670 15.29 -2.19 31.81
N ALA A 671 15.15 -3.37 32.40
CA ALA A 671 15.75 -3.73 33.68
C ALA A 671 17.27 -3.94 33.58
N SER A 672 17.78 -4.36 32.42
CA SER A 672 19.18 -4.71 32.20
C SER A 672 20.06 -3.57 31.65
N GLN A 673 19.46 -2.55 31.01
CA GLN A 673 20.21 -1.41 30.50
C GLN A 673 20.86 -0.57 31.63
N THR A 674 21.94 0.12 31.29
CA THR A 674 22.77 0.89 32.23
C THR A 674 22.72 2.40 32.02
N ASP A 675 21.95 2.89 31.05
CA ASP A 675 21.85 4.30 30.67
C ASP A 675 20.98 5.10 31.67
N ASP A 676 19.92 4.49 32.23
CA ASP A 676 19.07 5.07 33.28
C ASP A 676 18.81 4.07 34.42
N THR A 677 19.53 4.24 35.54
CA THR A 677 19.42 3.35 36.70
C THR A 677 18.07 3.41 37.43
N ALA A 678 17.33 4.52 37.32
CA ALA A 678 16.01 4.64 37.95
C ALA A 678 14.97 3.85 37.15
N MET A 679 15.02 3.96 35.82
CA MET A 679 14.21 3.15 34.91
C MET A 679 14.52 1.65 35.08
N ALA A 680 15.80 1.27 35.16
CA ALA A 680 16.19 -0.13 35.41
C ALA A 680 15.60 -0.67 36.71
N LYS A 681 15.68 0.09 37.81
CA LYS A 681 15.08 -0.28 39.10
C LYS A 681 13.56 -0.37 39.05
N HIS A 682 12.90 0.49 38.27
CA HIS A 682 11.46 0.48 38.10
C HIS A 682 10.98 -0.79 37.36
N PHE A 683 11.67 -1.17 36.28
CA PHE A 683 11.29 -2.33 35.46
C PHE A 683 11.79 -3.67 35.99
N ALA A 684 12.82 -3.71 36.85
CA ALA A 684 13.30 -4.95 37.47
C ALA A 684 12.19 -5.81 38.14
N PRO A 685 11.34 -5.27 39.05
CA PRO A 685 10.26 -6.06 39.64
C PRO A 685 9.16 -6.43 38.64
N ILE A 686 8.96 -5.66 37.58
CA ILE A 686 8.00 -5.98 36.51
C ILE A 686 8.51 -7.17 35.70
N ALA A 687 9.78 -7.13 35.28
CA ALA A 687 10.44 -8.22 34.55
C ALA A 687 10.45 -9.52 35.37
N GLU A 688 10.76 -9.45 36.66
CA GLU A 688 10.74 -10.60 37.57
C GLU A 688 9.33 -11.21 37.69
N LYS A 689 8.29 -10.38 37.86
CA LYS A 689 6.91 -10.84 37.96
C LYS A 689 6.42 -11.46 36.66
N LEU A 690 6.71 -10.87 35.50
CA LEU A 690 6.35 -11.42 34.20
C LEU A 690 7.03 -12.78 33.96
N ALA A 691 8.32 -12.91 34.31
CA ALA A 691 9.07 -14.15 34.14
C ALA A 691 8.58 -15.25 35.10
N THR A 692 8.39 -14.93 36.38
CA THR A 692 7.96 -15.91 37.40
C THR A 692 6.54 -16.42 37.16
N ASN A 693 5.69 -15.61 36.52
CA ASN A 693 4.30 -15.98 36.21
C ASN A 693 4.10 -16.43 34.77
N GLU A 694 5.15 -16.73 33.99
CA GLU A 694 5.03 -17.08 32.57
C GLU A 694 4.01 -18.19 32.32
N SER A 695 4.21 -19.36 32.95
CA SER A 695 3.29 -20.51 32.78
C SER A 695 1.85 -20.12 33.10
N LYS A 696 1.64 -19.42 34.22
CA LYS A 696 0.30 -19.04 34.68
C LYS A 696 -0.40 -18.10 33.70
N ILE A 697 0.33 -17.09 33.20
CA ILE A 697 -0.21 -16.13 32.23
C ILE A 697 -0.55 -16.85 30.93
N LEU A 698 0.35 -17.70 30.41
CA LEU A 698 0.12 -18.45 29.17
C LEU A 698 -1.05 -19.43 29.32
N ASP A 699 -1.18 -20.09 30.47
CA ASP A 699 -2.31 -20.98 30.76
C ASP A 699 -3.65 -20.21 30.80
N GLU A 700 -3.68 -19.02 31.41
CA GLU A 700 -4.86 -18.13 31.43
C GLU A 700 -5.25 -17.67 30.01
N LEU A 701 -4.26 -17.30 29.18
CA LEU A 701 -4.48 -16.92 27.78
C LEU A 701 -4.94 -18.10 26.91
N ALA A 702 -4.40 -19.29 27.13
CA ALA A 702 -4.75 -20.49 26.39
C ALA A 702 -6.14 -21.03 26.77
N ALA A 703 -6.52 -20.95 28.05
CA ALA A 703 -7.77 -21.53 28.58
C ALA A 703 -9.06 -20.95 27.97
N VAL A 704 -8.98 -19.75 27.39
CA VAL A 704 -10.14 -19.11 26.74
C VAL A 704 -10.27 -19.46 25.25
N GLN A 705 -9.23 -20.03 24.62
CA GLN A 705 -9.26 -20.42 23.21
C GLN A 705 -10.20 -21.62 22.96
N GLY A 706 -10.60 -21.80 21.70
CA GLY A 706 -11.46 -22.90 21.25
C GLY A 706 -12.95 -22.70 21.49
N LYS A 707 -13.36 -21.50 21.90
CA LYS A 707 -14.76 -21.17 22.22
C LYS A 707 -15.19 -19.93 21.44
N PRO A 708 -16.44 -19.86 20.97
CA PRO A 708 -16.96 -18.64 20.39
C PRO A 708 -16.98 -17.49 21.41
N VAL A 709 -16.80 -16.26 20.94
CA VAL A 709 -16.90 -15.03 21.74
C VAL A 709 -17.84 -14.03 21.07
N ASP A 710 -18.44 -13.17 21.90
CA ASP A 710 -19.29 -12.08 21.45
C ASP A 710 -18.59 -10.75 21.72
N LEU A 711 -18.33 -10.00 20.65
CA LEU A 711 -17.72 -8.67 20.69
C LEU A 711 -18.78 -7.56 20.80
N GLY A 712 -20.07 -7.86 20.70
CA GLY A 712 -21.15 -6.87 20.70
C GLY A 712 -21.29 -6.04 19.41
N GLY A 713 -20.52 -6.38 18.38
CA GLY A 713 -20.48 -5.72 17.08
C GLY A 713 -19.31 -6.21 16.25
N TYR A 714 -19.19 -5.76 15.00
CA TYR A 714 -18.08 -6.03 14.10
C TYR A 714 -17.33 -4.75 13.74
N TYR A 715 -18.01 -3.78 13.12
CA TYR A 715 -17.43 -2.46 12.80
C TYR A 715 -17.46 -1.52 14.00
N HIS A 716 -18.37 -1.73 14.95
CA HIS A 716 -18.51 -0.96 16.17
C HIS A 716 -18.81 -1.92 17.34
N SER A 717 -17.76 -2.58 17.82
CA SER A 717 -17.84 -3.54 18.94
C SER A 717 -18.12 -2.85 20.27
N ASP A 718 -18.71 -3.57 21.23
CA ASP A 718 -18.84 -3.10 22.61
C ASP A 718 -17.45 -3.09 23.29
N PRO A 719 -16.95 -1.92 23.76
CA PRO A 719 -15.60 -1.83 24.31
C PRO A 719 -15.35 -2.75 25.52
N SER A 720 -16.36 -2.97 26.37
CA SER A 720 -16.20 -3.80 27.57
C SER A 720 -16.12 -5.28 27.21
N LYS A 721 -16.93 -5.74 26.25
CA LYS A 721 -16.86 -7.11 25.73
C LYS A 721 -15.54 -7.37 25.02
N THR A 722 -15.12 -6.45 24.15
CA THR A 722 -13.85 -6.58 23.42
C THR A 722 -12.67 -6.59 24.39
N GLU A 723 -12.65 -5.73 25.40
CA GLU A 723 -11.62 -5.73 26.44
C GLU A 723 -11.56 -7.07 27.19
N ALA A 724 -12.71 -7.62 27.59
CA ALA A 724 -12.77 -8.90 28.30
C ALA A 724 -12.21 -10.07 27.46
N VAL A 725 -12.45 -10.06 26.14
CA VAL A 725 -11.91 -11.06 25.20
C VAL A 725 -10.41 -10.87 24.99
N MET A 726 -9.95 -9.63 24.87
CA MET A 726 -8.56 -9.31 24.50
C MET A 726 -7.59 -9.26 25.70
N ARG A 727 -8.11 -9.16 26.93
CA ARG A 727 -7.32 -9.14 28.17
C ARG A 727 -7.77 -10.21 29.18
N PRO A 728 -7.81 -11.50 28.81
CA PRO A 728 -8.40 -12.54 29.66
C PRO A 728 -7.50 -13.00 30.82
N SER A 729 -6.21 -12.62 30.84
CA SER A 729 -5.29 -12.99 31.92
C SER A 729 -5.34 -11.98 33.08
N PRO A 730 -6.02 -12.30 34.21
CA PRO A 730 -5.99 -11.44 35.39
C PRO A 730 -4.57 -11.28 35.95
N THR A 731 -3.72 -12.29 35.81
CA THR A 731 -2.33 -12.22 36.29
C THR A 731 -1.52 -11.20 35.50
N LEU A 732 -1.61 -11.18 34.17
CA LEU A 732 -0.95 -10.18 33.34
C LEU A 732 -1.50 -8.78 33.61
N ASN A 733 -2.83 -8.64 33.69
CA ASN A 733 -3.48 -7.37 33.96
C ASN A 733 -3.06 -6.76 35.30
N ALA A 734 -2.84 -7.57 36.34
CA ALA A 734 -2.39 -7.10 37.65
C ALA A 734 -0.90 -6.66 37.68
N ILE A 735 -0.12 -7.01 36.66
CA ILE A 735 1.29 -6.60 36.54
C ILE A 735 1.41 -5.30 35.73
N ILE A 736 0.62 -5.18 34.67
CA ILE A 736 0.70 -4.09 33.68
C ILE A 736 -0.26 -2.93 34.01
N GLY A 737 -1.42 -3.24 34.58
CA GLY A 737 -2.54 -2.31 34.82
C GLY A 737 -2.60 -1.74 36.22
#